data_AF-A0A6G0V0L5-F1
#
_entry.id   AF-A0A6G0V0L5-F1
#
_cell.length_a   1.000
_cell.length_b   1.000
_cell.length_c   1.000
_cell.angle_alpha   90.00
_cell.angle_beta   90.00
_cell.angle_gamma   90.00
#
_symmetry.space_group_name_H-M   'P 1'
#
loop_
_entity.id
_entity.type
_entity.pdbx_description
1 polymer ?
#
loop_
_entity_poly.entity_id
_entity_poly.type
_entity_poly.pdbx_seq_one_letter_code
_entity_poly.pdbx_strand_id
1 'polypeptide(L)'
;MIVFVLLLIVTGVDGVRKIREENDELYEIRIYDSATSGTKATLNEAFDRILKESKDCFAQLDTEVDWIEFDSDLMMFLTVADVPASVQLTQPGTLHLMCSANKMRSVNFSIHVTRKNRHPPKFSKTSFIFYVPSGLKPGYEVGRLHITDNDPIIYNSQIGLSILGEQNHWISDKNGSIMVKKSMSDLGLYKPVNLQLLAVDYGSPQLFSLVNLTIVPVSVSQPHNVRINIANREYQIYEWDAPVSGIAEKYKAIVRRRDIVIQEMEVDGEETTALSKMLLPAGSDYSLTVTAMDVEGETPSEEHRFIVITDNIECEGECSEGGRPMCYYGKFHKIEQYRDKAGLHCLCYNGYSGPQCDVIESCHDERIQESFGTIEWPDTPVNRSAFIRCPYNSDGAKLERKCLWEDKYSVAQWENVSTSDNCKKQSSILVHLGVLANYAQKDAQTVSGIIAVQRFLDTILTFPSFEKNSTTIQDYDSKIAEHAAQVMDTVISRNLSAIPGNITDVRTQLDDYIHRFSKRIPVPFTLESSKDGIQFKTFEWHAGIDVYPTTVGRRCYIHLPKAVSNDMVRVICMRNTTLYSMLEGDTPVMSIETDNATNLPPGTKALIGLKPQNHKVNYTCAYFDEKENGWSISGITLLSRNFENGFVLCETTHLSLFTLLPEDLFNKKTDWMATIGDFLPVLTTFISIIVTIALVVVVFCARNHSIDSSLVLFLITVFLMHVVHLILLVVPRFISLQKYDIEIYLVLEYLLLSFGILMAIINSNIDLRISQVETDFNQGMQWKEGMPVCKVLTSILAPIICCSLSYAFDGILFYRISTRKPQIQPLGVSFITTFVIPFVSCIFVAVLYALHGLCIGKRGIKKTPRWADDKESIMKDLTSAAGVSLLVILILITDALLFFAKTTNPRNFVIAATQLGLSGALFIFTCYMCSVHIVSSSSSTSTGSEFAGSTLTKDRRAQDLSRDRLLESTDKSASISPGNATLHGFRTAVSNNGYSTQNSVNSNYSSFKPHIESIYVDDHEHSGPLVSIV
;
A
#
# COMPACT_ATOMS: atom_id res chain seq x y z
N MET A 1 -43.49 -78.84 13.38
CA MET A 1 -42.55 -79.89 13.82
C MET A 1 -41.12 -79.38 14.07
N ILE A 2 -40.80 -78.08 13.96
CA ILE A 2 -39.43 -77.57 14.18
C ILE A 2 -39.10 -77.32 15.66
N VAL A 3 -40.10 -77.06 16.51
CA VAL A 3 -39.94 -76.96 17.98
C VAL A 3 -39.74 -78.33 18.65
N PHE A 4 -40.06 -79.44 17.97
CA PHE A 4 -40.00 -80.79 18.54
C PHE A 4 -38.65 -81.50 18.35
N VAL A 5 -37.76 -80.95 17.51
CA VAL A 5 -36.42 -81.52 17.25
C VAL A 5 -35.37 -80.91 18.18
N LEU A 6 -35.50 -79.64 18.57
CA LEU A 6 -34.56 -79.00 19.50
C LEU A 6 -34.57 -79.57 20.92
N LEU A 7 -35.67 -80.21 21.37
CA LEU A 7 -35.75 -80.75 22.73
C LEU A 7 -35.04 -82.10 22.92
N LEU A 8 -34.65 -82.78 21.85
CA LEU A 8 -33.97 -84.10 21.91
C LEU A 8 -32.44 -84.02 21.89
N ILE A 9 -31.87 -82.82 21.73
CA ILE A 9 -30.41 -82.59 21.63
C ILE A 9 -29.79 -82.21 22.99
N VAL A 10 -30.61 -81.90 24.01
CA VAL A 10 -30.16 -81.25 25.27
C VAL A 10 -30.01 -82.22 26.46
N THR A 11 -30.36 -83.50 26.33
CA THR A 11 -30.18 -84.52 27.38
C THR A 11 -29.21 -85.63 26.97
N GLY A 12 -27.93 -85.27 26.81
CA GLY A 12 -26.85 -86.23 26.72
C GLY A 12 -26.62 -86.92 28.08
N VAL A 13 -27.09 -88.15 28.22
CA VAL A 13 -26.71 -89.07 29.31
C VAL A 13 -26.24 -90.37 28.68
N ASP A 14 -25.05 -90.35 28.08
CA ASP A 14 -24.35 -91.55 27.61
C ASP A 14 -23.76 -92.31 28.81
N GLY A 15 -24.66 -92.93 29.56
CA GLY A 15 -24.39 -93.92 30.60
C GLY A 15 -24.64 -95.35 30.11
N VAL A 16 -24.27 -95.68 28.87
CA VAL A 16 -24.48 -97.02 28.28
C VAL A 16 -23.15 -97.73 28.02
N ARG A 17 -23.08 -98.97 28.50
CA ARG A 17 -21.88 -99.81 28.49
C ARG A 17 -21.41 -100.12 27.08
N LYS A 18 -20.10 -100.03 26.89
CA LYS A 18 -19.34 -100.57 25.76
C LYS A 18 -19.64 -102.06 25.57
N ILE A 19 -20.60 -102.38 24.70
CA ILE A 19 -20.74 -103.74 24.16
C ILE A 19 -19.53 -103.93 23.25
N ARG A 20 -18.65 -104.84 23.65
CA ARG A 20 -17.48 -105.21 22.85
C ARG A 20 -17.94 -106.22 21.81
N GLU A 21 -18.40 -105.73 20.66
CA GLU A 21 -18.37 -106.56 19.45
C GLU A 21 -16.91 -106.88 19.17
N GLU A 22 -16.60 -108.17 19.21
CA GLU A 22 -15.27 -108.69 18.94
C GLU A 22 -15.12 -108.74 17.41
N ASN A 23 -14.70 -107.61 16.82
CA ASN A 23 -14.25 -107.60 15.44
C ASN A 23 -13.11 -108.61 15.32
N ASP A 24 -13.30 -109.59 14.44
CA ASP A 24 -12.29 -110.57 14.03
C ASP A 24 -11.28 -109.84 13.12
N GLU A 25 -10.48 -108.93 13.71
CA GLU A 25 -9.41 -108.20 13.01
C GLU A 25 -8.35 -109.22 12.58
N LEU A 26 -8.33 -109.56 11.29
CA LEU A 26 -7.35 -110.47 10.71
C LEU A 26 -5.94 -109.87 10.83
N TYR A 27 -5.10 -110.47 11.67
CA TYR A 27 -3.71 -110.05 11.83
C TYR A 27 -2.84 -110.70 10.74
N GLU A 28 -2.01 -109.89 10.07
CA GLU A 28 -1.20 -110.32 8.93
C GLU A 28 0.27 -109.91 9.08
N ILE A 29 1.15 -110.80 8.67
CA ILE A 29 2.59 -110.59 8.50
C ILE A 29 2.93 -110.78 7.02
N ARG A 30 3.75 -109.88 6.46
CA ARG A 30 4.18 -109.91 5.05
C ARG A 30 5.70 -109.86 4.95
N ILE A 31 6.29 -110.86 4.31
CA ILE A 31 7.72 -110.93 4.01
C ILE A 31 7.91 -111.15 2.51
N TYR A 32 8.98 -110.61 1.92
CA TYR A 32 9.19 -110.76 0.48
C TYR A 32 9.93 -112.06 0.12
N ASP A 33 9.69 -112.54 -1.09
CA ASP A 33 10.34 -113.71 -1.67
C ASP A 33 11.86 -113.53 -1.80
N SER A 34 12.65 -114.51 -1.35
CA SER A 34 14.12 -114.39 -1.26
C SER A 34 14.60 -113.28 -0.29
N ALA A 35 13.83 -112.98 0.77
CA ALA A 35 14.35 -112.22 1.90
C ALA A 35 15.45 -113.01 2.61
N THR A 36 16.59 -112.37 2.89
CA THR A 36 17.73 -113.01 3.55
C THR A 36 17.49 -113.10 5.06
N SER A 37 18.24 -113.94 5.77
CA SER A 37 18.35 -113.88 7.24
C SER A 37 18.60 -112.43 7.73
N GLY A 38 17.97 -112.05 8.84
CA GLY A 38 17.98 -110.71 9.44
C GLY A 38 16.97 -109.71 8.86
N THR A 39 16.06 -110.12 7.98
CA THR A 39 15.06 -109.23 7.36
C THR A 39 13.86 -109.03 8.28
N LYS A 40 13.48 -107.77 8.52
CA LYS A 40 12.22 -107.41 9.20
C LYS A 40 11.00 -107.74 8.34
N ALA A 41 10.04 -108.47 8.91
CA ALA A 41 8.73 -108.65 8.29
C ALA A 41 7.81 -107.43 8.54
N THR A 42 6.93 -107.17 7.57
CA THR A 42 5.97 -106.06 7.62
C THR A 42 4.67 -106.52 8.25
N LEU A 43 4.14 -105.77 9.20
CA LEU A 43 2.89 -106.08 9.89
C LEU A 43 1.76 -105.24 9.32
N ASN A 44 0.54 -105.77 9.27
CA ASN A 44 -0.62 -104.93 9.06
C ASN A 44 -0.90 -104.03 10.29
N GLU A 45 -1.57 -102.91 10.06
CA GLU A 45 -1.76 -101.86 11.07
C GLU A 45 -2.39 -102.37 12.38
N ALA A 46 -3.38 -103.27 12.27
CA ALA A 46 -4.09 -103.84 13.41
C ALA A 46 -3.14 -104.65 14.33
N PHE A 47 -2.21 -105.40 13.75
CA PHE A 47 -1.25 -106.21 14.51
C PHE A 47 -0.14 -105.34 15.12
N ASP A 48 0.42 -104.42 14.34
CA ASP A 48 1.44 -103.45 14.81
C ASP A 48 0.93 -102.61 16.00
N ARG A 49 -0.35 -102.20 15.98
CA ARG A 49 -1.01 -101.53 17.12
C ARG A 49 -0.99 -102.38 18.40
N ILE A 50 -1.33 -103.67 18.31
CA ILE A 50 -1.37 -104.57 19.47
C ILE A 50 0.03 -104.81 20.05
N LEU A 51 1.05 -104.97 19.21
CA LEU A 51 2.42 -105.10 19.67
C LEU A 51 2.92 -103.81 20.35
N LYS A 52 2.56 -102.65 19.82
CA LYS A 52 2.87 -101.34 20.44
C LYS A 52 2.17 -101.14 21.79
N GLU A 53 0.97 -101.67 21.98
CA GLU A 53 0.26 -101.69 23.27
C GLU A 53 0.85 -102.72 24.26
N SER A 54 1.54 -103.75 23.75
CA SER A 54 2.00 -104.91 24.53
C SER A 54 3.53 -104.93 24.76
N LYS A 55 4.20 -103.77 24.69
CA LYS A 55 5.66 -103.66 24.85
C LYS A 55 6.21 -104.16 26.19
N ASP A 56 5.39 -104.15 27.24
CA ASP A 56 5.75 -104.63 28.57
C ASP A 56 5.44 -106.14 28.76
N CYS A 57 5.32 -106.89 27.66
CA CYS A 57 4.96 -108.31 27.65
C CYS A 57 6.03 -109.13 26.93
N PHE A 58 6.41 -110.27 27.51
CA PHE A 58 7.26 -111.25 26.83
C PHE A 58 6.42 -112.02 25.80
N ALA A 59 6.97 -112.32 24.62
CA ALA A 59 6.21 -112.94 23.54
C ALA A 59 6.84 -114.27 23.10
N GLN A 60 6.02 -115.31 23.02
CA GLN A 60 6.42 -116.60 22.46
C GLN A 60 5.66 -116.85 21.15
N LEU A 61 6.39 -117.17 20.09
CA LEU A 61 5.85 -117.52 18.78
C LEU A 61 5.63 -119.03 18.67
N ASP A 62 4.45 -119.43 18.22
CA ASP A 62 4.08 -120.78 17.82
C ASP A 62 3.66 -120.80 16.33
N THR A 63 4.41 -121.51 15.48
CA THR A 63 4.16 -121.60 14.03
C THR A 63 4.88 -122.81 13.42
N GLU A 64 4.38 -123.30 12.28
CA GLU A 64 5.04 -124.35 11.48
C GLU A 64 6.17 -123.80 10.58
N VAL A 65 6.40 -122.48 10.57
CA VAL A 65 7.46 -121.81 9.80
C VAL A 65 8.78 -121.80 10.57
N ASP A 66 9.82 -122.39 9.98
CA ASP A 66 11.18 -122.48 10.55
C ASP A 66 12.08 -121.26 10.29
N TRP A 67 11.76 -120.46 9.26
CA TRP A 67 12.58 -119.30 8.85
C TRP A 67 12.21 -117.97 9.50
N ILE A 68 11.21 -117.92 10.40
CA ILE A 68 10.74 -116.68 11.07
C ILE A 68 10.82 -116.81 12.60
N GLU A 69 11.30 -115.76 13.26
CA GLU A 69 11.35 -115.63 14.73
C GLU A 69 10.69 -114.32 15.16
N PHE A 70 10.22 -114.25 16.42
CA PHE A 70 9.75 -113.02 17.04
C PHE A 70 10.75 -112.52 18.08
N ASP A 71 11.34 -111.36 17.83
CA ASP A 71 12.17 -110.64 18.79
C ASP A 71 11.26 -109.93 19.81
N SER A 72 11.30 -110.39 21.06
CA SER A 72 10.53 -109.80 22.18
C SER A 72 11.06 -108.44 22.65
N ASP A 73 12.36 -108.16 22.51
CA ASP A 73 12.95 -106.90 22.97
C ASP A 73 12.68 -105.77 21.96
N LEU A 74 12.66 -106.10 20.67
CA LEU A 74 12.34 -105.19 19.57
C LEU A 74 10.85 -105.23 19.17
N MET A 75 10.07 -106.16 19.71
CA MET A 75 8.65 -106.42 19.42
C MET A 75 8.36 -106.54 17.92
N MET A 76 9.15 -107.35 17.21
CA MET A 76 9.08 -107.48 15.76
C MET A 76 9.48 -108.86 15.25
N PHE A 77 8.96 -109.20 14.07
CA PHE A 77 9.29 -110.45 13.39
C PHE A 77 10.53 -110.26 12.50
N LEU A 78 11.48 -111.18 12.64
CA LEU A 78 12.73 -111.26 11.89
C LEU A 78 12.83 -112.61 11.18
N THR A 79 13.46 -112.64 10.01
CA THR A 79 13.84 -113.89 9.37
C THR A 79 15.14 -114.43 9.98
N VAL A 80 15.17 -115.71 10.34
CA VAL A 80 16.39 -116.39 10.83
C VAL A 80 17.11 -117.15 9.70
N ALA A 81 16.38 -117.52 8.65
CA ALA A 81 16.91 -118.15 7.44
C ALA A 81 16.36 -117.45 6.18
N ASP A 82 16.88 -117.83 5.01
CA ASP A 82 16.48 -117.23 3.73
C ASP A 82 15.09 -117.73 3.29
N VAL A 83 14.19 -116.82 2.95
CA VAL A 83 12.78 -117.12 2.62
C VAL A 83 12.66 -117.77 1.23
N PRO A 84 11.99 -118.93 1.10
CA PRO A 84 11.84 -119.63 -0.18
C PRO A 84 11.22 -118.76 -1.29
N ALA A 85 11.82 -118.82 -2.48
CA ALA A 85 11.31 -118.12 -3.65
C ALA A 85 10.04 -118.79 -4.23
N SER A 86 9.15 -117.99 -4.83
CA SER A 86 7.95 -118.43 -5.60
C SER A 86 6.82 -119.15 -4.85
N VAL A 87 6.67 -118.93 -3.54
CA VAL A 87 5.66 -119.61 -2.72
C VAL A 87 4.56 -118.65 -2.24
N GLN A 88 3.37 -118.67 -2.85
CA GLN A 88 2.19 -117.94 -2.33
C GLN A 88 1.49 -118.74 -1.22
N LEU A 89 2.19 -119.02 -0.11
CA LEU A 89 1.58 -119.62 1.06
C LEU A 89 1.07 -118.55 2.02
N THR A 90 -0.15 -118.78 2.51
CA THR A 90 -0.73 -118.14 3.69
C THR A 90 -0.65 -119.15 4.84
N GLN A 91 0.30 -119.00 5.76
CA GLN A 91 0.47 -119.94 6.88
C GLN A 91 -0.02 -119.33 8.20
N PRO A 92 -0.74 -120.08 9.04
CA PRO A 92 -1.15 -119.58 10.35
C PRO A 92 0.02 -119.56 11.34
N GLY A 93 -0.03 -118.63 12.29
CA GLY A 93 0.81 -118.61 13.48
C GLY A 93 0.06 -118.03 14.67
N THR A 94 0.51 -118.34 15.88
CA THR A 94 -0.04 -117.79 17.12
C THR A 94 1.07 -117.13 17.92
N LEU A 95 0.88 -115.86 18.30
CA LEU A 95 1.77 -115.15 19.21
C LEU A 95 1.17 -115.13 20.61
N HIS A 96 1.86 -115.74 21.57
CA HIS A 96 1.47 -115.77 22.97
C HIS A 96 2.15 -114.64 23.73
N LEU A 97 1.41 -113.57 24.00
CA LEU A 97 1.86 -112.41 24.78
C LEU A 97 1.64 -112.68 26.28
N MET A 98 2.73 -112.78 27.05
CA MET A 98 2.74 -112.95 28.50
C MET A 98 3.01 -111.61 29.17
N CYS A 99 1.93 -110.94 29.60
CA CYS A 99 1.98 -109.62 30.21
C CYS A 99 1.98 -109.69 31.76
N SER A 100 2.44 -108.60 32.37
CA SER A 100 2.41 -108.40 33.83
C SER A 100 1.04 -108.74 34.47
N ALA A 101 1.09 -109.28 35.69
CA ALA A 101 -0.05 -109.82 36.45
C ALA A 101 -0.70 -111.10 35.84
N ASN A 102 0.12 -112.02 35.30
CA ASN A 102 -0.30 -113.32 34.73
C ASN A 102 -1.38 -113.21 33.65
N LYS A 103 -1.40 -112.12 32.89
CA LYS A 103 -2.32 -111.95 31.75
C LYS A 103 -1.66 -112.48 30.48
N MET A 104 -2.08 -113.66 30.07
CA MET A 104 -1.72 -114.24 28.77
C MET A 104 -2.75 -113.82 27.71
N ARG A 105 -2.28 -113.29 26.58
CA ARG A 105 -3.10 -112.97 25.40
C ARG A 105 -2.51 -113.67 24.18
N SER A 106 -3.22 -114.66 23.64
CA SER A 106 -2.88 -115.30 22.37
C SER A 106 -3.45 -114.49 21.21
N VAL A 107 -2.66 -114.29 20.16
CA VAL A 107 -3.03 -113.55 18.95
C VAL A 107 -2.75 -114.43 17.73
N ASN A 108 -3.78 -114.85 17.03
CA ASN A 108 -3.66 -115.67 15.82
C ASN A 108 -3.46 -114.76 14.60
N PHE A 109 -2.50 -115.06 13.74
CA PHE A 109 -2.18 -114.26 12.56
C PHE A 109 -1.87 -115.15 11.35
N SER A 110 -1.78 -114.54 10.17
CA SER A 110 -1.39 -115.20 8.92
C SER A 110 -0.10 -114.61 8.35
N ILE A 111 0.82 -115.48 7.92
CA ILE A 111 2.09 -115.14 7.27
C ILE A 111 1.90 -115.25 5.76
N HIS A 112 2.20 -114.17 5.04
CA HIS A 112 2.10 -114.06 3.59
C HIS A 112 3.47 -113.78 2.99
N VAL A 113 3.92 -114.62 2.05
CA VAL A 113 5.11 -114.33 1.24
C VAL A 113 4.68 -113.55 -0.01
N THR A 114 5.14 -112.31 -0.12
CA THR A 114 4.80 -111.37 -1.20
C THR A 114 5.98 -111.15 -2.15
N ARG A 115 5.77 -110.41 -3.25
CA ARG A 115 6.90 -109.93 -4.06
C ARG A 115 7.57 -108.72 -3.41
N LYS A 116 8.88 -108.59 -3.56
CA LYS A 116 9.65 -107.44 -3.05
C LYS A 116 9.12 -106.09 -3.55
N ASN A 117 8.67 -105.23 -2.62
CA ASN A 117 8.23 -103.85 -2.86
C ASN A 117 9.37 -102.99 -3.45
N ARG A 118 8.99 -102.04 -4.31
CA ARG A 118 9.87 -101.10 -5.03
C ARG A 118 9.29 -99.71 -5.18
N HIS A 119 8.03 -99.49 -4.80
CA HIS A 119 7.36 -98.20 -4.92
C HIS A 119 7.26 -97.59 -3.52
N PRO A 120 7.92 -96.45 -3.25
CA PRO A 120 7.74 -95.73 -2.00
C PRO A 120 6.57 -94.73 -2.12
N PRO A 121 5.92 -94.38 -0.99
CA PRO A 121 4.91 -93.32 -0.95
C PRO A 121 5.58 -91.98 -1.25
N LYS A 122 4.90 -91.09 -1.98
CA LYS A 122 5.44 -89.79 -2.42
C LYS A 122 4.50 -88.64 -2.04
N PHE A 123 5.07 -87.61 -1.43
CA PHE A 123 4.38 -86.34 -1.20
C PHE A 123 4.32 -85.50 -2.48
N SER A 124 3.23 -84.74 -2.66
CA SER A 124 3.04 -83.86 -3.83
C SER A 124 3.92 -82.60 -3.84
N LYS A 125 4.37 -82.12 -2.67
CA LYS A 125 5.34 -81.02 -2.51
C LYS A 125 6.51 -81.48 -1.63
N THR A 126 7.69 -80.86 -1.80
CA THR A 126 8.90 -81.13 -0.98
C THR A 126 8.88 -80.46 0.39
N SER A 127 7.99 -79.49 0.59
CA SER A 127 7.68 -78.88 1.87
C SER A 127 6.26 -78.31 1.85
N PHE A 128 5.67 -78.14 3.03
CA PHE A 128 4.36 -77.54 3.23
C PHE A 128 4.44 -76.49 4.34
N ILE A 129 3.75 -75.36 4.15
CA ILE A 129 3.62 -74.28 5.12
C ILE A 129 2.13 -74.04 5.34
N PHE A 130 1.66 -74.00 6.59
CA PHE A 130 0.28 -73.68 6.94
C PHE A 130 0.24 -72.52 7.95
N TYR A 131 -0.54 -71.49 7.63
CA TYR A 131 -0.87 -70.40 8.54
C TYR A 131 -2.17 -70.74 9.26
N VAL A 132 -2.10 -70.98 10.57
CA VAL A 132 -3.18 -71.59 11.35
C VAL A 132 -3.68 -70.59 12.39
N PRO A 133 -4.98 -70.22 12.41
CA PRO A 133 -5.52 -69.33 13.42
C PRO A 133 -5.29 -69.87 14.84
N SER A 134 -4.68 -69.07 15.72
CA SER A 134 -4.32 -69.47 17.09
C SER A 134 -5.54 -69.88 17.94
N GLY A 135 -6.72 -69.33 17.64
CA GLY A 135 -8.00 -69.69 18.26
C GLY A 135 -8.65 -70.99 17.76
N LEU A 136 -8.01 -71.73 16.84
CA LEU A 136 -8.56 -72.98 16.30
C LEU A 136 -8.60 -74.08 17.38
N LYS A 137 -9.77 -74.70 17.56
CA LYS A 137 -10.02 -75.65 18.66
C LYS A 137 -9.41 -77.03 18.38
N PRO A 138 -9.10 -77.84 19.41
CA PRO A 138 -8.77 -79.25 19.23
C PRO A 138 -9.84 -80.00 18.43
N GLY A 139 -9.40 -80.89 17.53
CA GLY A 139 -10.24 -81.66 16.61
C GLY A 139 -10.45 -81.02 15.23
N TYR A 140 -10.01 -79.78 14.99
CA TYR A 140 -10.11 -79.15 13.68
C TYR A 140 -8.94 -79.53 12.75
N GLU A 141 -9.22 -79.65 11.46
CA GLU A 141 -8.24 -79.89 10.39
C GLU A 141 -7.45 -78.59 10.09
N VAL A 142 -6.12 -78.67 10.17
CA VAL A 142 -5.15 -77.63 9.79
C VAL A 142 -4.98 -77.56 8.28
N GLY A 143 -4.94 -78.72 7.64
CA GLY A 143 -4.71 -78.86 6.21
C GLY A 143 -4.51 -80.33 5.83
N ARG A 144 -4.66 -80.62 4.53
CA ARG A 144 -4.54 -81.98 3.99
C ARG A 144 -3.34 -82.10 3.07
N LEU A 145 -2.51 -83.08 3.35
CA LEU A 145 -1.33 -83.43 2.57
C LEU A 145 -1.71 -84.50 1.56
N HIS A 146 -1.38 -84.29 0.29
CA HIS A 146 -1.59 -85.30 -0.74
C HIS A 146 -0.34 -86.18 -0.83
N ILE A 147 -0.48 -87.44 -0.40
CA ILE A 147 0.51 -88.50 -0.57
C ILE A 147 -0.07 -89.52 -1.54
N THR A 148 0.74 -89.99 -2.49
CA THR A 148 0.38 -91.07 -3.41
C THR A 148 1.44 -92.15 -3.39
N ASP A 149 1.00 -93.40 -3.33
CA ASP A 149 1.81 -94.54 -3.71
C ASP A 149 1.24 -95.12 -5.01
N ASN A 150 2.12 -95.36 -5.98
CA ASN A 150 1.76 -95.82 -7.31
C ASN A 150 1.95 -97.34 -7.47
N ASP A 151 2.12 -98.11 -6.38
CA ASP A 151 2.12 -99.57 -6.46
C ASP A 151 0.74 -100.11 -6.91
N PRO A 152 0.67 -100.94 -7.97
CA PRO A 152 -0.58 -101.55 -8.43
C PRO A 152 -1.18 -102.56 -7.43
N ILE A 153 -0.46 -102.95 -6.39
CA ILE A 153 -0.91 -103.86 -5.34
C ILE A 153 -1.48 -103.04 -4.18
N ILE A 154 -2.80 -103.10 -3.99
CA ILE A 154 -3.56 -102.28 -3.02
C ILE A 154 -2.99 -102.33 -1.60
N TYR A 155 -2.48 -103.48 -1.14
CA TYR A 155 -1.92 -103.61 0.20
C TYR A 155 -0.48 -103.07 0.34
N ASN A 156 0.26 -102.91 -0.77
CA ASN A 156 1.52 -102.18 -0.79
C ASN A 156 1.26 -100.66 -0.79
N SER A 157 0.23 -100.19 -1.50
CA SER A 157 -0.13 -98.76 -1.56
C SER A 157 -0.98 -98.25 -0.38
N GLN A 158 -1.13 -99.04 0.69
CA GLN A 158 -1.62 -98.55 1.99
C GLN A 158 -0.51 -97.72 2.67
N ILE A 159 -0.88 -96.55 3.20
CA ILE A 159 0.07 -95.57 3.77
C ILE A 159 -0.22 -95.36 5.26
N GLY A 160 0.80 -95.58 6.10
CA GLY A 160 0.84 -95.12 7.49
C GLY A 160 1.50 -93.74 7.58
N LEU A 161 0.93 -92.84 8.38
CA LEU A 161 1.43 -91.48 8.59
C LEU A 161 1.80 -91.25 10.06
N SER A 162 2.95 -90.62 10.29
CA SER A 162 3.40 -90.26 11.63
C SER A 162 4.24 -88.97 11.62
N ILE A 163 4.06 -88.14 12.65
CA ILE A 163 4.83 -86.89 12.82
C ILE A 163 6.10 -87.21 13.62
N LEU A 164 7.27 -86.85 13.10
CA LEU A 164 8.55 -86.94 13.79
C LEU A 164 8.81 -85.63 14.55
N GLY A 165 9.13 -85.73 15.84
CA GLY A 165 9.36 -84.59 16.73
C GLY A 165 8.32 -84.49 17.86
N GLU A 166 8.17 -83.31 18.45
CA GLU A 166 7.33 -83.07 19.62
C GLU A 166 5.83 -82.96 19.24
N GLN A 167 5.11 -84.08 19.27
CA GLN A 167 3.70 -84.21 18.86
C GLN A 167 2.67 -83.62 19.85
N ASN A 168 3.01 -82.54 20.58
CA ASN A 168 2.17 -82.06 21.68
C ASN A 168 0.90 -81.32 21.22
N HIS A 169 0.92 -80.72 20.01
CA HIS A 169 -0.19 -79.92 19.49
C HIS A 169 -0.87 -80.50 18.24
N TRP A 170 -0.28 -81.52 17.62
CA TRP A 170 -0.66 -81.98 16.27
C TRP A 170 -0.84 -83.50 16.23
N ILE A 171 -1.75 -83.97 15.37
CA ILE A 171 -1.93 -85.38 15.04
C ILE A 171 -2.20 -85.53 13.54
N SER A 172 -1.65 -86.58 12.92
CA SER A 172 -1.89 -86.93 11.51
C SER A 172 -2.96 -88.02 11.41
N ASP A 173 -4.00 -87.80 10.60
CA ASP A 173 -4.95 -88.82 10.18
C ASP A 173 -4.49 -89.54 8.91
N LYS A 174 -5.00 -90.76 8.69
CA LYS A 174 -4.68 -91.62 7.53
C LYS A 174 -4.97 -90.96 6.18
N ASN A 175 -5.95 -90.07 6.13
CA ASN A 175 -6.35 -89.36 4.91
C ASN A 175 -5.39 -88.20 4.53
N GLY A 176 -4.25 -88.06 5.20
CA GLY A 176 -3.30 -86.97 5.00
C GLY A 176 -3.65 -85.68 5.76
N SER A 177 -4.74 -85.67 6.52
CA SER A 177 -5.19 -84.52 7.30
C SER A 177 -4.35 -84.34 8.57
N ILE A 178 -3.81 -83.14 8.77
CA ILE A 178 -3.21 -82.74 10.04
C ILE A 178 -4.29 -82.08 10.88
N MET A 179 -4.45 -82.49 12.14
CA MET A 179 -5.45 -81.96 13.06
C MET A 179 -4.83 -81.40 14.34
N VAL A 180 -5.52 -80.42 14.94
CA VAL A 180 -5.15 -79.85 16.25
C VAL A 180 -5.47 -80.85 17.36
N LYS A 181 -4.46 -81.28 18.13
CA LYS A 181 -4.58 -82.23 19.25
C LYS A 181 -4.77 -81.53 20.60
N LYS A 182 -4.16 -80.36 20.78
CA LYS A 182 -4.17 -79.54 22.00
C LYS A 182 -4.30 -78.07 21.59
N SER A 183 -4.87 -77.23 22.45
CA SER A 183 -4.88 -75.77 22.23
C SER A 183 -3.48 -75.23 21.93
N MET A 184 -3.40 -74.16 21.15
CA MET A 184 -2.16 -73.55 20.66
C MET A 184 -1.80 -72.25 21.39
N SER A 185 -2.53 -71.89 22.45
CA SER A 185 -2.36 -70.63 23.19
C SER A 185 -1.01 -70.48 23.92
N ASP A 186 -0.26 -71.57 24.05
CA ASP A 186 1.11 -71.64 24.56
C ASP A 186 2.19 -71.56 23.46
N LEU A 187 1.79 -71.57 22.19
CA LEU A 187 2.67 -71.28 21.05
C LEU A 187 2.71 -69.77 20.78
N GLY A 188 3.87 -69.24 20.38
CA GLY A 188 3.99 -67.83 20.02
C GLY A 188 3.38 -67.55 18.65
N LEU A 189 2.56 -66.50 18.54
CA LEU A 189 2.07 -65.98 17.27
C LEU A 189 3.24 -65.65 16.32
N TYR A 190 3.03 -65.91 15.03
CA TYR A 190 3.96 -65.70 13.93
C TYR A 190 5.31 -66.43 14.05
N LYS A 191 5.43 -67.42 14.95
CA LYS A 191 6.65 -68.24 15.09
C LYS A 191 6.49 -69.59 14.40
N PRO A 192 7.37 -69.94 13.44
CA PRO A 192 7.26 -71.21 12.70
C PRO A 192 7.60 -72.42 13.58
N VAL A 193 6.67 -73.36 13.65
CA VAL A 193 6.85 -74.69 14.24
C VAL A 193 7.22 -75.66 13.12
N ASN A 194 8.50 -76.07 13.09
CA ASN A 194 9.02 -76.99 12.09
C ASN A 194 8.86 -78.44 12.56
N LEU A 195 8.21 -79.25 11.73
CA LEU A 195 7.92 -80.66 11.92
C LEU A 195 8.42 -81.45 10.71
N GLN A 196 8.61 -82.76 10.88
CA GLN A 196 8.78 -83.68 9.76
C GLN A 196 7.65 -84.70 9.77
N LEU A 197 7.03 -84.94 8.62
CA LEU A 197 6.03 -86.00 8.48
C LEU A 197 6.64 -87.18 7.71
N LEU A 198 6.47 -88.36 8.28
CA LEU A 198 6.91 -89.65 7.76
C LEU A 198 5.71 -90.40 7.20
N ALA A 199 5.74 -90.68 5.90
CA ALA A 199 4.85 -91.61 5.22
C ALA A 199 5.58 -92.94 5.00
N VAL A 200 4.98 -94.04 5.45
CA VAL A 200 5.52 -95.41 5.35
C VAL A 200 4.49 -96.30 4.68
N ASP A 201 4.91 -97.16 3.76
CA ASP A 201 4.02 -98.16 3.16
C ASP A 201 3.90 -99.45 3.99
N TYR A 202 2.91 -100.28 3.64
CA TYR A 202 2.73 -101.63 4.19
C TYR A 202 3.16 -102.73 3.20
N GLY A 203 4.06 -102.39 2.28
CA GLY A 203 4.76 -103.34 1.42
C GLY A 203 5.95 -104.00 2.13
N SER A 204 6.52 -105.04 1.52
CA SER A 204 7.67 -105.76 2.07
C SER A 204 8.87 -105.69 1.11
N PRO A 205 10.02 -105.08 1.47
CA PRO A 205 10.24 -104.30 2.69
C PRO A 205 9.41 -103.01 2.68
N GLN A 206 9.17 -102.44 3.86
CA GLN A 206 8.53 -101.13 3.98
C GLN A 206 9.45 -100.06 3.39
N LEU A 207 8.93 -99.23 2.48
CA LEU A 207 9.61 -98.02 2.02
C LEU A 207 8.91 -96.79 2.63
N PHE A 208 9.60 -95.65 2.57
CA PHE A 208 9.13 -94.43 3.22
C PHE A 208 9.58 -93.17 2.49
N SER A 209 8.89 -92.06 2.78
CA SER A 209 9.34 -90.72 2.45
C SER A 209 9.12 -89.75 3.61
N LEU A 210 9.90 -88.65 3.58
CA LEU A 210 9.86 -87.58 4.56
C LEU A 210 9.50 -86.28 3.87
N VAL A 211 8.72 -85.42 4.54
CA VAL A 211 8.46 -84.04 4.11
C VAL A 211 8.59 -83.07 5.29
N ASN A 212 9.14 -81.89 5.03
CA ASN A 212 9.19 -80.80 6.00
C ASN A 212 7.82 -80.09 6.05
N LEU A 213 7.29 -79.93 7.25
CA LEU A 213 5.99 -79.32 7.53
C LEU A 213 6.20 -78.16 8.50
N THR A 214 5.96 -76.93 8.04
CA THR A 214 6.01 -75.74 8.89
C THR A 214 4.60 -75.28 9.22
N ILE A 215 4.28 -75.14 10.50
CA ILE A 215 3.01 -74.59 10.96
C ILE A 215 3.28 -73.27 11.67
N VAL A 216 2.61 -72.20 11.24
CA VAL A 216 2.75 -70.85 11.82
C VAL A 216 1.41 -70.50 12.48
N PRO A 217 1.34 -70.39 13.82
CA PRO A 217 0.16 -69.85 14.50
C PRO A 217 0.01 -68.36 14.15
N VAL A 218 -1.16 -67.94 13.67
CA VAL A 218 -1.45 -66.55 13.28
C VAL A 218 -2.69 -66.00 13.99
N SER A 219 -2.79 -64.68 14.11
CA SER A 219 -3.99 -63.97 14.59
C SER A 219 -4.96 -63.72 13.44
N VAL A 220 -4.46 -63.18 12.32
CA VAL A 220 -5.18 -63.05 11.05
C VAL A 220 -4.76 -64.12 10.04
N SER A 221 -5.73 -64.82 9.42
CA SER A 221 -5.46 -65.81 8.38
C SER A 221 -5.06 -65.16 7.05
N GLN A 222 -4.55 -65.95 6.11
CA GLN A 222 -4.29 -65.46 4.76
C GLN A 222 -5.58 -64.95 4.08
N PRO A 223 -5.49 -63.98 3.15
CA PRO A 223 -6.58 -63.65 2.24
C PRO A 223 -6.97 -64.86 1.38
N HIS A 224 -8.25 -64.95 1.02
CA HIS A 224 -8.78 -66.02 0.19
C HIS A 224 -9.23 -65.49 -1.18
N ASN A 225 -9.36 -66.39 -2.17
CA ASN A 225 -9.93 -66.08 -3.49
C ASN A 225 -9.27 -64.87 -4.19
N VAL A 226 -7.94 -64.74 -4.02
CA VAL A 226 -7.11 -63.70 -4.64
C VAL A 226 -7.17 -63.86 -6.15
N ARG A 227 -7.69 -62.84 -6.84
CA ARG A 227 -7.98 -62.84 -8.26
C ARG A 227 -7.53 -61.55 -8.92
N ILE A 228 -7.12 -61.66 -10.18
CA ILE A 228 -6.81 -60.52 -11.03
C ILE A 228 -8.08 -60.24 -11.82
N ASN A 229 -8.79 -59.16 -11.49
CA ASN A 229 -10.05 -58.80 -12.13
C ASN A 229 -9.78 -58.29 -13.56
N ILE A 230 -8.81 -57.39 -13.68
CA ILE A 230 -8.20 -57.01 -14.96
C ILE A 230 -6.74 -56.64 -14.74
N ALA A 231 -5.87 -56.97 -15.70
CA ALA A 231 -4.51 -56.43 -15.78
C ALA A 231 -4.15 -56.13 -17.24
N ASN A 232 -4.40 -54.90 -17.69
CA ASN A 232 -3.98 -54.43 -19.01
C ASN A 232 -2.69 -53.58 -18.88
N ARG A 233 -2.29 -52.95 -19.99
CA ARG A 233 -1.07 -52.13 -20.04
C ARG A 233 -1.16 -50.80 -19.29
N GLU A 234 -2.33 -50.22 -19.11
CA GLU A 234 -2.55 -48.91 -18.51
C GLU A 234 -2.87 -49.00 -17.01
N TYR A 235 -3.66 -50.01 -16.62
CA TYR A 235 -4.10 -50.23 -15.25
C TYR A 235 -4.32 -51.71 -14.92
N GLN A 236 -4.28 -52.02 -13.63
CA GLN A 236 -4.54 -53.34 -13.08
C GLN A 236 -5.44 -53.21 -11.85
N ILE A 237 -6.44 -54.09 -11.73
CA ILE A 237 -7.35 -54.16 -10.59
C ILE A 237 -7.27 -55.57 -10.01
N TYR A 238 -6.83 -55.63 -8.77
CA TYR A 238 -6.68 -56.85 -7.98
C TYR A 238 -7.82 -56.92 -6.97
N GLU A 239 -8.30 -58.12 -6.70
CA GLU A 239 -9.46 -58.35 -5.82
C GLU A 239 -9.21 -59.61 -4.99
N TRP A 240 -9.64 -59.61 -3.74
CA TRP A 240 -9.58 -60.77 -2.85
C TRP A 240 -10.81 -60.80 -1.95
N ASP A 241 -10.98 -61.91 -1.25
CA ASP A 241 -11.96 -62.04 -0.18
C ASP A 241 -11.23 -61.96 1.17
N ALA A 242 -11.90 -61.38 2.18
CA ALA A 242 -11.31 -61.16 3.50
C ALA A 242 -10.87 -62.47 4.21
N PRO A 243 -9.90 -62.40 5.14
CA PRO A 243 -9.49 -63.52 5.98
C PRO A 243 -10.68 -64.24 6.65
N VAL A 244 -10.64 -65.57 6.68
CA VAL A 244 -11.66 -66.40 7.34
C VAL A 244 -11.59 -66.30 8.87
N SER A 245 -10.42 -65.91 9.41
CA SER A 245 -10.21 -65.71 10.84
C SER A 245 -9.32 -64.49 11.08
N GLY A 246 -9.63 -63.73 12.14
CA GLY A 246 -9.02 -62.42 12.41
C GLY A 246 -9.63 -61.30 11.56
N ILE A 247 -9.22 -60.07 11.83
CA ILE A 247 -9.56 -58.87 11.06
C ILE A 247 -8.22 -58.27 10.62
N ALA A 248 -8.02 -58.10 9.32
CA ALA A 248 -6.86 -57.38 8.82
C ALA A 248 -7.08 -55.87 9.03
N GLU A 249 -6.11 -55.18 9.63
CA GLU A 249 -6.11 -53.70 9.67
C GLU A 249 -5.66 -53.11 8.33
N LYS A 250 -4.82 -53.86 7.60
CA LYS A 250 -4.32 -53.51 6.27
C LYS A 250 -4.08 -54.75 5.42
N TYR A 251 -4.10 -54.56 4.10
CA TYR A 251 -3.52 -55.51 3.15
C TYR A 251 -2.31 -54.91 2.45
N LYS A 252 -1.35 -55.77 2.10
CA LYS A 252 -0.17 -55.43 1.29
C LYS A 252 -0.17 -56.28 0.03
N ALA A 253 -0.44 -55.65 -1.11
CA ALA A 253 -0.45 -56.29 -2.41
C ALA A 253 0.88 -56.03 -3.13
N ILE A 254 1.62 -57.10 -3.44
CA ILE A 254 2.95 -57.05 -4.06
C ILE A 254 2.88 -57.69 -5.44
N VAL A 255 3.26 -56.92 -6.47
CA VAL A 255 3.38 -57.39 -7.86
C VAL A 255 4.84 -57.65 -8.17
N ARG A 256 5.15 -58.89 -8.58
CA ARG A 256 6.50 -59.31 -8.99
C ARG A 256 6.55 -59.66 -10.47
N ARG A 257 7.75 -59.61 -11.06
CA ARG A 257 8.07 -60.21 -12.36
C ARG A 257 9.40 -60.92 -12.28
N ARG A 258 9.42 -62.24 -12.50
CA ARG A 258 10.63 -63.09 -12.34
C ARG A 258 11.33 -62.80 -10.99
N ASP A 259 10.56 -62.90 -9.91
CA ASP A 259 10.97 -62.66 -8.51
C ASP A 259 11.37 -61.22 -8.13
N ILE A 260 11.49 -60.29 -9.10
CA ILE A 260 11.73 -58.87 -8.85
C ILE A 260 10.41 -58.19 -8.47
N VAL A 261 10.36 -57.51 -7.33
CA VAL A 261 9.23 -56.64 -6.96
C VAL A 261 9.20 -55.43 -7.90
N ILE A 262 8.09 -55.27 -8.62
CA ILE A 262 7.84 -54.10 -9.47
C ILE A 262 7.05 -53.05 -8.69
N GLN A 263 6.05 -53.49 -7.93
CA GLN A 263 5.11 -52.61 -7.26
C GLN A 263 4.69 -53.20 -5.92
N GLU A 264 4.51 -52.32 -4.94
CA GLU A 264 3.99 -52.59 -3.62
C GLU A 264 2.87 -51.59 -3.33
N MET A 265 1.72 -52.07 -2.85
CA MET A 265 0.53 -51.29 -2.56
C MET A 265 0.04 -51.61 -1.15
N GLU A 266 -0.10 -50.59 -0.31
CA GLU A 266 -0.85 -50.70 0.95
C GLU A 266 -2.33 -50.38 0.70
N VAL A 267 -3.20 -51.19 1.28
CA VAL A 267 -4.66 -51.09 1.15
C VAL A 267 -5.28 -51.18 2.54
N ASP A 268 -6.33 -50.39 2.76
CA ASP A 268 -7.10 -50.34 4.01
C ASP A 268 -7.78 -51.70 4.30
N GLY A 269 -7.88 -52.09 5.57
CA GLY A 269 -8.45 -53.38 5.98
C GLY A 269 -9.95 -53.54 5.65
N GLU A 270 -10.65 -52.42 5.50
CA GLU A 270 -12.05 -52.37 5.01
C GLU A 270 -12.17 -52.68 3.50
N GLU A 271 -11.11 -52.48 2.72
CA GLU A 271 -11.10 -52.62 1.27
C GLU A 271 -10.54 -53.97 0.83
N THR A 272 -11.18 -54.61 -0.13
CA THR A 272 -10.74 -55.90 -0.69
C THR A 272 -10.41 -55.83 -2.18
N THR A 273 -10.21 -54.61 -2.70
CA THR A 273 -9.73 -54.33 -4.05
C THR A 273 -8.52 -53.39 -4.02
N ALA A 274 -7.60 -53.56 -4.96
CA ALA A 274 -6.48 -52.64 -5.18
C ALA A 274 -6.44 -52.19 -6.64
N LEU A 275 -6.37 -50.88 -6.86
CA LEU A 275 -6.11 -50.26 -8.16
C LEU A 275 -4.63 -49.92 -8.31
N SER A 276 -4.04 -50.34 -9.42
CA SER A 276 -2.78 -49.81 -9.93
C SER A 276 -2.99 -49.12 -11.28
N LYS A 277 -2.39 -47.94 -11.48
CA LYS A 277 -2.30 -47.24 -12.77
C LYS A 277 -0.86 -47.31 -13.33
N MET A 278 -0.26 -48.51 -13.32
CA MET A 278 1.12 -48.71 -13.76
C MET A 278 1.22 -49.23 -15.19
N LEU A 279 2.16 -48.67 -15.96
CA LEU A 279 2.50 -49.13 -17.31
C LEU A 279 3.23 -50.49 -17.28
N LEU A 280 2.50 -51.59 -17.40
CA LEU A 280 3.05 -52.95 -17.44
C LEU A 280 3.20 -53.47 -18.89
N PRO A 281 4.41 -53.89 -19.32
CA PRO A 281 4.59 -54.56 -20.60
C PRO A 281 3.81 -55.88 -20.69
N ALA A 282 3.22 -56.17 -21.85
CA ALA A 282 2.55 -57.45 -22.10
C ALA A 282 3.50 -58.64 -21.87
N GLY A 283 3.02 -59.66 -21.15
CA GLY A 283 3.80 -60.85 -20.79
C GLY A 283 3.13 -61.66 -19.68
N SER A 284 3.58 -62.90 -19.51
CA SER A 284 3.06 -63.91 -18.57
C SER A 284 3.88 -64.10 -17.29
N ASP A 285 4.91 -63.27 -17.11
CA ASP A 285 5.95 -63.50 -16.09
C ASP A 285 5.62 -62.81 -14.76
N TYR A 286 4.38 -62.37 -14.58
CA TYR A 286 3.93 -61.59 -13.42
C TYR A 286 3.26 -62.46 -12.37
N SER A 287 3.44 -62.07 -11.10
CA SER A 287 2.74 -62.67 -9.98
C SER A 287 2.28 -61.63 -8.96
N LEU A 288 1.19 -61.96 -8.27
CA LEU A 288 0.59 -61.20 -7.20
C LEU A 288 0.70 -62.00 -5.89
N THR A 289 1.06 -61.33 -4.81
CA THR A 289 0.91 -61.83 -3.43
C THR A 289 0.15 -60.78 -2.64
N VAL A 290 -0.93 -61.17 -1.94
CA VAL A 290 -1.66 -60.29 -1.04
C VAL A 290 -1.43 -60.77 0.39
N THR A 291 -0.94 -59.89 1.25
CA THR A 291 -0.63 -60.17 2.65
C THR A 291 -1.63 -59.46 3.54
N ALA A 292 -2.32 -60.21 4.41
CA ALA A 292 -3.14 -59.63 5.49
C ALA A 292 -2.22 -59.23 6.66
N MET A 293 -2.45 -58.05 7.25
CA MET A 293 -1.62 -57.51 8.33
C MET A 293 -2.50 -57.02 9.48
N ASP A 294 -2.06 -57.27 10.70
CA ASP A 294 -2.61 -56.71 11.94
C ASP A 294 -1.47 -56.23 12.86
N VAL A 295 -1.79 -55.82 14.09
CA VAL A 295 -0.78 -55.37 15.08
C VAL A 295 0.14 -56.50 15.60
N GLU A 296 -0.19 -57.76 15.35
CA GLU A 296 0.51 -58.94 15.86
C GLU A 296 1.42 -59.58 14.80
N GLY A 297 1.11 -59.46 13.51
CA GLY A 297 1.98 -59.84 12.41
C GLY A 297 1.36 -59.79 11.01
N GLU A 298 1.96 -60.53 10.07
CA GLU A 298 1.57 -60.55 8.66
C GLU A 298 1.42 -61.98 8.10
N THR A 299 0.39 -62.21 7.28
CA THR A 299 0.05 -63.52 6.73
C THR A 299 -0.15 -63.45 5.20
N PRO A 300 0.82 -63.94 4.38
CA PRO A 300 0.75 -63.86 2.93
C PRO A 300 -0.16 -64.92 2.30
N SER A 301 -0.81 -64.57 1.19
CA SER A 301 -1.46 -65.52 0.28
C SER A 301 -0.43 -66.42 -0.45
N GLU A 302 -0.91 -67.49 -1.10
CA GLU A 302 -0.11 -68.14 -2.14
C GLU A 302 0.20 -67.16 -3.31
N GLU A 303 1.21 -67.47 -4.12
CA GLU A 303 1.60 -66.67 -5.30
C GLU A 303 0.62 -66.90 -6.46
N HIS A 304 -0.08 -65.86 -6.89
CA HIS A 304 -1.05 -65.91 -7.98
C HIS A 304 -0.45 -65.33 -9.27
N ARG A 305 -0.16 -66.19 -10.26
CA ARG A 305 0.45 -65.78 -11.54
C ARG A 305 -0.58 -65.24 -12.52
N PHE A 306 -0.23 -64.20 -13.26
CA PHE A 306 -1.12 -63.57 -14.23
C PHE A 306 -0.40 -63.09 -15.49
N ILE A 307 -1.20 -62.78 -16.52
CA ILE A 307 -0.74 -62.30 -17.81
C ILE A 307 -1.31 -60.90 -18.02
N VAL A 308 -0.47 -59.97 -18.46
CA VAL A 308 -0.93 -58.62 -18.84
C VAL A 308 -1.54 -58.66 -20.24
N ILE A 309 -2.84 -58.38 -20.34
CA ILE A 309 -3.59 -58.36 -21.61
C ILE A 309 -3.32 -57.07 -22.40
N THR A 310 -3.45 -57.15 -23.72
CA THR A 310 -3.35 -56.00 -24.62
C THR A 310 -4.67 -55.27 -24.83
N ASP A 311 -5.77 -55.95 -24.56
CA ASP A 311 -7.09 -55.52 -24.97
C ASP A 311 -7.74 -54.76 -23.81
N ASN A 312 -8.24 -53.56 -24.10
CA ASN A 312 -8.96 -52.75 -23.13
C ASN A 312 -10.44 -53.12 -23.17
N ILE A 313 -11.06 -53.25 -21.99
CA ILE A 313 -12.50 -53.36 -21.85
C ILE A 313 -13.15 -51.98 -21.83
N GLU A 314 -14.30 -51.88 -22.48
CA GLU A 314 -15.10 -50.66 -22.58
C GLU A 314 -16.42 -50.83 -21.81
N CYS A 315 -16.90 -49.74 -21.22
CA CYS A 315 -18.13 -49.68 -20.43
C CYS A 315 -18.73 -48.28 -20.48
N GLU A 316 -20.02 -48.17 -20.24
CA GLU A 316 -20.68 -46.88 -20.00
C GLU A 316 -20.28 -46.36 -18.61
N GLY A 317 -19.99 -45.06 -18.52
CA GLY A 317 -19.54 -44.42 -17.30
C GLY A 317 -19.49 -42.90 -17.43
N GLU A 318 -19.35 -42.22 -16.29
CA GLU A 318 -19.25 -40.76 -16.20
C GLU A 318 -17.78 -40.36 -15.96
N CYS A 319 -17.29 -39.51 -16.85
CA CYS A 319 -15.97 -38.86 -16.80
C CYS A 319 -16.13 -37.44 -17.35
N SER A 320 -15.21 -36.55 -17.00
CA SER A 320 -15.09 -35.25 -17.67
C SER A 320 -14.61 -35.41 -19.13
N GLU A 321 -14.64 -34.31 -19.91
CA GLU A 321 -14.11 -34.26 -21.28
C GLU A 321 -12.62 -34.68 -21.37
N GLY A 322 -11.89 -34.63 -20.25
CA GLY A 322 -10.48 -34.98 -20.14
C GLY A 322 -10.14 -36.47 -20.06
N GLY A 323 -11.12 -37.39 -20.13
CA GLY A 323 -10.83 -38.83 -20.00
C GLY A 323 -11.90 -39.79 -20.50
N ARG A 324 -11.64 -41.08 -20.29
CA ARG A 324 -12.54 -42.22 -20.58
C ARG A 324 -12.73 -43.10 -19.34
N PRO A 325 -13.88 -43.79 -19.16
CA PRO A 325 -14.12 -44.61 -17.98
C PRO A 325 -13.11 -45.75 -17.87
N MET A 326 -12.67 -46.02 -16.64
CA MET A 326 -11.80 -47.14 -16.33
C MET A 326 -12.67 -48.30 -15.86
N CYS A 327 -12.72 -49.37 -16.65
CA CYS A 327 -13.72 -50.43 -16.54
C CYS A 327 -13.19 -51.66 -15.81
N TYR A 328 -14.07 -52.43 -15.17
CA TYR A 328 -13.72 -53.69 -14.52
C TYR A 328 -14.93 -54.64 -14.48
N TYR A 329 -14.71 -55.90 -14.12
CA TYR A 329 -15.78 -56.87 -13.92
C TYR A 329 -16.35 -56.73 -12.51
N GLY A 330 -17.48 -56.02 -12.41
CA GLY A 330 -18.22 -55.84 -11.18
C GLY A 330 -18.95 -57.09 -10.69
N LYS A 331 -19.81 -56.90 -9.69
CA LYS A 331 -20.60 -57.98 -9.12
C LYS A 331 -21.48 -58.63 -10.21
N PHE A 332 -21.56 -59.95 -10.21
CA PHE A 332 -22.21 -60.77 -11.25
C PHE A 332 -21.53 -60.73 -12.65
N HIS A 333 -20.22 -60.43 -12.75
CA HIS A 333 -19.48 -60.38 -14.03
C HIS A 333 -19.99 -59.33 -15.04
N LYS A 334 -20.76 -58.33 -14.58
CA LYS A 334 -21.14 -57.18 -15.42
C LYS A 334 -19.95 -56.23 -15.54
N ILE A 335 -19.66 -55.74 -16.75
CA ILE A 335 -18.65 -54.69 -16.95
C ILE A 335 -19.24 -53.36 -16.49
N GLU A 336 -18.56 -52.67 -15.58
CA GLU A 336 -18.94 -51.36 -15.04
C GLU A 336 -17.70 -50.50 -14.76
N GLN A 337 -17.89 -49.18 -14.55
CA GLN A 337 -16.81 -48.26 -14.22
C GLN A 337 -16.33 -48.48 -12.78
N TYR A 338 -15.02 -48.55 -12.59
CA TYR A 338 -14.41 -48.74 -11.26
C TYR A 338 -14.73 -47.57 -10.32
N ARG A 339 -15.06 -47.90 -9.08
CA ARG A 339 -15.42 -46.97 -8.02
C ARG A 339 -14.78 -47.39 -6.70
N ASP A 340 -14.19 -46.44 -5.99
CA ASP A 340 -13.67 -46.60 -4.63
C ASP A 340 -14.14 -45.45 -3.70
N LYS A 341 -13.51 -45.30 -2.52
CA LYS A 341 -13.77 -44.21 -1.56
C LYS A 341 -13.56 -42.80 -2.15
N ALA A 342 -12.75 -42.62 -3.21
CA ALA A 342 -12.50 -41.35 -3.88
C ALA A 342 -13.51 -41.05 -5.02
N GLY A 343 -14.30 -42.04 -5.45
CA GLY A 343 -15.38 -41.85 -6.42
C GLY A 343 -15.24 -42.74 -7.65
N LEU A 344 -15.77 -42.29 -8.80
CA LEU A 344 -15.63 -42.97 -10.09
C LEU A 344 -14.24 -42.69 -10.68
N HIS A 345 -13.60 -43.71 -11.26
CA HIS A 345 -12.27 -43.57 -11.86
C HIS A 345 -12.31 -43.54 -13.39
N CYS A 346 -11.42 -42.71 -13.94
CA CYS A 346 -11.20 -42.50 -15.36
C CYS A 346 -9.70 -42.68 -15.71
N LEU A 347 -9.47 -42.95 -17.00
CA LEU A 347 -8.17 -42.85 -17.66
C LEU A 347 -8.10 -41.48 -18.32
N CYS A 348 -7.15 -40.66 -17.91
CA CYS A 348 -7.03 -39.29 -18.36
C CYS A 348 -6.20 -39.18 -19.63
N TYR A 349 -6.60 -38.28 -20.53
CA TYR A 349 -5.78 -37.86 -21.64
C TYR A 349 -4.63 -36.99 -21.14
N ASN A 350 -3.57 -36.91 -21.96
CA ASN A 350 -2.42 -36.03 -21.74
C ASN A 350 -2.84 -34.60 -21.34
N GLY A 351 -2.34 -34.12 -20.20
CA GLY A 351 -2.68 -32.80 -19.66
C GLY A 351 -3.90 -32.77 -18.73
N TYR A 352 -4.51 -33.91 -18.40
CA TYR A 352 -5.59 -34.01 -17.41
C TYR A 352 -5.22 -34.98 -16.27
N SER A 353 -5.71 -34.68 -15.07
CA SER A 353 -5.46 -35.47 -13.85
C SER A 353 -6.65 -35.48 -12.89
N GLY A 354 -6.52 -36.20 -11.78
CA GLY A 354 -7.60 -36.51 -10.85
C GLY A 354 -8.32 -37.83 -11.15
N PRO A 355 -9.23 -38.29 -10.27
CA PRO A 355 -9.98 -39.53 -10.49
C PRO A 355 -10.98 -39.40 -11.66
N GLN A 356 -11.54 -38.21 -11.88
CA GLN A 356 -12.51 -37.90 -12.94
C GLN A 356 -11.91 -37.16 -14.15
N CYS A 357 -10.58 -36.97 -14.17
CA CYS A 357 -9.85 -36.19 -15.19
C CYS A 357 -10.28 -34.72 -15.29
N ASP A 358 -10.88 -34.21 -14.21
CA ASP A 358 -11.48 -32.89 -14.08
C ASP A 358 -10.46 -31.76 -13.84
N VAL A 359 -9.24 -32.11 -13.40
CA VAL A 359 -8.13 -31.18 -13.22
C VAL A 359 -7.34 -31.09 -14.52
N ILE A 360 -7.16 -29.86 -15.03
CA ILE A 360 -6.25 -29.60 -16.16
C ILE A 360 -4.88 -29.27 -15.59
N GLU A 361 -3.88 -30.05 -15.97
CA GLU A 361 -2.49 -29.82 -15.59
C GLU A 361 -1.97 -28.49 -16.15
N SER A 362 -1.09 -27.84 -15.40
CA SER A 362 -0.57 -26.52 -15.73
C SER A 362 0.94 -26.44 -15.54
N CYS A 363 1.61 -25.72 -16.42
CA CYS A 363 2.97 -25.28 -16.20
C CYS A 363 2.95 -24.26 -15.07
N HIS A 364 3.67 -24.56 -13.98
CA HIS A 364 3.70 -23.73 -12.79
C HIS A 364 4.36 -22.36 -13.05
N ASP A 365 4.17 -21.40 -12.16
CA ASP A 365 4.78 -20.08 -12.29
C ASP A 365 6.31 -20.17 -12.30
N GLU A 366 6.93 -19.50 -13.28
CA GLU A 366 8.38 -19.57 -13.50
C GLU A 366 8.96 -18.17 -13.72
N ARG A 367 9.95 -17.81 -12.91
CA ARG A 367 10.66 -16.54 -13.04
C ARG A 367 12.05 -16.74 -13.64
N ILE A 368 12.30 -16.08 -14.77
CA ILE A 368 13.53 -16.20 -15.56
C ILE A 368 14.17 -14.82 -15.72
N GLN A 369 15.50 -14.75 -15.64
CA GLN A 369 16.26 -13.54 -15.95
C GLN A 369 16.87 -13.64 -17.35
N GLU A 370 16.38 -12.84 -18.29
CA GLU A 370 16.77 -12.89 -19.71
C GLU A 370 17.49 -11.61 -20.18
N SER A 371 18.04 -11.65 -21.39
CA SER A 371 18.73 -10.48 -22.00
C SER A 371 17.85 -9.23 -22.21
N PHE A 372 16.53 -9.41 -22.12
CA PHE A 372 15.47 -8.39 -22.22
C PHE A 372 14.72 -8.17 -20.88
N GLY A 373 15.30 -8.61 -19.76
CA GLY A 373 14.86 -8.29 -18.40
C GLY A 373 14.41 -9.51 -17.59
N THR A 374 14.00 -9.27 -16.35
CA THR A 374 13.33 -10.28 -15.51
C THR A 374 11.90 -10.47 -16.00
N ILE A 375 11.48 -11.73 -16.15
CA ILE A 375 10.12 -12.11 -16.57
C ILE A 375 9.59 -13.17 -15.63
N GLU A 376 8.32 -13.03 -15.31
CA GLU A 376 7.53 -13.96 -14.50
C GLU A 376 6.41 -14.51 -15.39
N TRP A 377 6.44 -15.82 -15.61
CA TRP A 377 5.39 -16.55 -16.33
C TRP A 377 4.35 -17.05 -15.33
N PRO A 378 3.06 -16.75 -15.50
CA PRO A 378 2.01 -17.18 -14.59
C PRO A 378 1.60 -18.63 -14.83
N ASP A 379 1.03 -19.27 -13.81
CA ASP A 379 0.37 -20.58 -13.92
C ASP A 379 -0.48 -20.68 -15.19
N THR A 380 -0.13 -21.59 -16.09
CA THR A 380 -0.75 -21.68 -17.42
C THR A 380 -1.11 -23.12 -17.76
N PRO A 381 -2.39 -23.43 -18.03
CA PRO A 381 -2.83 -24.77 -18.42
C PRO A 381 -2.14 -25.29 -19.67
N VAL A 382 -1.93 -26.61 -19.74
CA VAL A 382 -1.41 -27.32 -20.91
C VAL A 382 -2.18 -26.93 -22.18
N ASN A 383 -1.45 -26.82 -23.29
CA ASN A 383 -1.91 -26.34 -24.59
C ASN A 383 -2.34 -24.87 -24.68
N ARG A 384 -2.25 -24.07 -23.60
CA ARG A 384 -2.46 -22.62 -23.64
C ARG A 384 -1.14 -21.84 -23.71
N SER A 385 -1.22 -20.64 -24.26
CA SER A 385 -0.12 -19.66 -24.27
C SER A 385 -0.31 -18.60 -23.20
N ALA A 386 0.76 -18.25 -22.50
CA ALA A 386 0.85 -17.07 -21.66
C ALA A 386 1.40 -15.87 -22.45
N PHE A 387 1.02 -14.66 -22.04
CA PHE A 387 1.42 -13.41 -22.70
C PHE A 387 1.91 -12.37 -21.70
N ILE A 388 3.20 -12.02 -21.75
CA ILE A 388 3.85 -11.03 -20.86
C ILE A 388 4.31 -9.79 -21.64
N ARG A 389 4.16 -8.60 -21.08
CA ARG A 389 4.65 -7.34 -21.70
C ARG A 389 6.18 -7.26 -21.62
N CYS A 390 6.86 -6.87 -22.70
CA CYS A 390 8.32 -6.68 -22.70
C CYS A 390 8.75 -5.64 -21.64
N PRO A 391 9.69 -5.94 -20.73
CA PRO A 391 10.08 -5.03 -19.63
C PRO A 391 10.60 -3.64 -20.02
N TYR A 392 11.11 -3.48 -21.25
CA TYR A 392 11.77 -2.27 -21.76
C TYR A 392 11.15 -1.69 -23.05
N ASN A 393 9.90 -2.03 -23.37
CA ASN A 393 9.18 -1.46 -24.51
C ASN A 393 8.06 -0.52 -24.05
N SER A 394 7.99 0.65 -24.68
CA SER A 394 6.87 1.60 -24.58
C SER A 394 5.62 1.11 -25.33
N ASP A 395 5.82 0.31 -26.39
CA ASP A 395 4.83 0.11 -27.46
C ASP A 395 3.87 -1.05 -27.18
N GLY A 396 3.81 -1.54 -25.94
CA GLY A 396 2.93 -2.64 -25.52
C GLY A 396 3.28 -4.03 -26.10
N ALA A 397 4.46 -4.18 -26.71
CA ALA A 397 4.96 -5.45 -27.24
C ALA A 397 4.93 -6.57 -26.17
N LYS A 398 4.61 -7.80 -26.62
CA LYS A 398 4.45 -8.96 -25.74
C LYS A 398 5.31 -10.13 -26.18
N LEU A 399 5.75 -10.90 -25.20
CA LEU A 399 6.27 -12.25 -25.36
C LEU A 399 5.12 -13.25 -25.26
N GLU A 400 5.20 -14.30 -26.04
CA GLU A 400 4.34 -15.47 -25.96
C GLU A 400 5.20 -16.67 -25.55
N ARG A 401 4.65 -17.54 -24.69
CA ARG A 401 5.23 -18.84 -24.33
C ARG A 401 4.09 -19.83 -24.11
N LYS A 402 4.16 -20.99 -24.77
CA LYS A 402 3.17 -22.05 -24.65
C LYS A 402 3.55 -23.07 -23.57
N CYS A 403 2.53 -23.53 -22.82
CA CYS A 403 2.66 -24.69 -21.96
C CYS A 403 2.36 -25.97 -22.77
N LEU A 404 3.28 -26.94 -22.74
CA LEU A 404 3.21 -28.19 -23.50
C LEU A 404 3.17 -29.38 -22.53
N TRP A 405 2.76 -30.55 -23.03
CA TRP A 405 2.82 -31.81 -22.30
C TRP A 405 4.01 -32.64 -22.78
N GLU A 406 4.81 -33.15 -21.84
CA GLU A 406 5.94 -34.02 -22.12
C GLU A 406 5.56 -35.49 -21.86
N ASP A 407 5.25 -36.23 -22.93
CA ASP A 407 4.76 -37.61 -22.88
C ASP A 407 5.66 -38.55 -22.07
N LYS A 408 6.99 -38.35 -22.13
CA LYS A 408 7.96 -39.26 -21.53
C LYS A 408 7.91 -39.26 -20.00
N TYR A 409 7.58 -38.13 -19.40
CA TYR A 409 7.55 -37.96 -17.95
C TYR A 409 6.14 -37.67 -17.41
N SER A 410 5.15 -37.50 -18.30
CA SER A 410 3.75 -37.19 -17.96
C SER A 410 3.61 -35.93 -17.10
N VAL A 411 4.29 -34.86 -17.50
CA VAL A 411 4.27 -33.55 -16.83
C VAL A 411 4.03 -32.41 -17.82
N ALA A 412 3.42 -31.33 -17.31
CA ALA A 412 3.36 -30.06 -18.01
C ALA A 412 4.75 -29.38 -17.98
N GLN A 413 5.26 -28.99 -19.15
CA GLN A 413 6.53 -28.28 -19.28
C GLN A 413 6.38 -27.07 -20.21
N TRP A 414 6.94 -25.94 -19.78
CA TRP A 414 7.03 -24.74 -20.60
C TRP A 414 7.91 -24.94 -21.83
N GLU A 415 7.52 -24.39 -22.98
CA GLU A 415 8.43 -24.31 -24.13
C GLU A 415 9.64 -23.41 -23.88
N ASN A 416 10.68 -23.53 -24.72
CA ASN A 416 11.83 -22.65 -24.67
C ASN A 416 11.43 -21.22 -25.05
N VAL A 417 11.88 -20.22 -24.27
CA VAL A 417 11.57 -18.81 -24.52
C VAL A 417 12.05 -18.41 -25.92
N SER A 418 11.13 -17.98 -26.78
CA SER A 418 11.46 -17.60 -28.14
C SER A 418 12.34 -16.34 -28.16
N THR A 419 13.46 -16.39 -28.89
CA THR A 419 14.38 -15.24 -29.05
C THR A 419 13.83 -14.24 -30.06
N SER A 420 12.61 -13.76 -29.82
CA SER A 420 11.91 -12.80 -30.67
C SER A 420 12.56 -11.41 -30.59
N ASP A 421 12.85 -10.80 -31.74
CA ASP A 421 13.36 -9.42 -31.83
C ASP A 421 12.33 -8.35 -31.39
N ASN A 422 11.11 -8.76 -30.99
CA ASN A 422 10.05 -7.85 -30.54
C ASN A 422 10.38 -7.11 -29.23
N CYS A 423 11.18 -7.69 -28.33
CA CYS A 423 11.57 -7.04 -27.07
C CYS A 423 12.95 -6.38 -27.16
N LYS A 424 13.06 -5.15 -26.64
CA LYS A 424 14.34 -4.43 -26.51
C LYS A 424 15.19 -5.08 -25.41
N LYS A 425 16.48 -5.26 -25.65
CA LYS A 425 17.45 -5.79 -24.68
C LYS A 425 17.92 -4.72 -23.71
N GLN A 426 18.19 -5.08 -22.45
CA GLN A 426 18.68 -4.15 -21.40
C GLN A 426 19.93 -3.38 -21.88
N SER A 427 20.86 -4.11 -22.51
CA SER A 427 22.10 -3.56 -23.06
C SER A 427 21.88 -2.49 -24.13
N SER A 428 20.82 -2.59 -24.93
CA SER A 428 20.47 -1.57 -25.93
C SER A 428 20.08 -0.25 -25.24
N ILE A 429 19.22 -0.32 -24.21
CA ILE A 429 18.80 0.86 -23.45
C ILE A 429 20.00 1.52 -22.74
N LEU A 430 20.88 0.72 -22.12
CA LEU A 430 22.09 1.23 -21.47
C LEU A 430 23.07 1.88 -22.46
N VAL A 431 23.22 1.34 -23.67
CA VAL A 431 24.01 1.97 -24.74
C VAL A 431 23.40 3.31 -25.17
N HIS A 432 22.08 3.38 -25.35
CA HIS A 432 21.40 4.65 -25.65
C HIS A 432 21.57 5.69 -24.53
N LEU A 433 21.43 5.30 -23.27
CA LEU A 433 21.69 6.16 -22.11
C LEU A 433 23.14 6.65 -22.07
N GLY A 434 24.13 5.78 -22.34
CA GLY A 434 25.54 6.17 -22.41
C GLY A 434 25.82 7.16 -23.55
N VAL A 435 25.20 6.99 -24.72
CA VAL A 435 25.28 7.96 -25.83
C VAL A 435 24.65 9.30 -25.44
N LEU A 436 23.51 9.29 -24.75
CA LEU A 436 22.84 10.51 -24.28
C LEU A 436 23.62 11.22 -23.17
N ALA A 437 24.25 10.50 -22.25
CA ALA A 437 25.15 11.07 -21.25
C ALA A 437 26.34 11.78 -21.91
N ASN A 438 26.95 11.16 -22.92
CA ASN A 438 28.04 11.75 -23.70
C ASN A 438 27.58 12.95 -24.55
N TYR A 439 26.35 12.92 -25.08
CA TYR A 439 25.75 14.05 -25.79
C TYR A 439 25.49 15.24 -24.84
N ALA A 440 24.95 14.96 -23.65
CA ALA A 440 24.72 15.93 -22.58
C ALA A 440 26.02 16.56 -22.03
N GLN A 441 27.18 15.91 -22.21
CA GLN A 441 28.49 16.44 -21.79
C GLN A 441 29.14 17.43 -22.78
N LYS A 442 28.65 17.57 -24.03
CA LYS A 442 29.27 18.49 -25.01
C LYS A 442 28.83 19.94 -24.80
N ASP A 443 29.74 20.91 -24.90
CA ASP A 443 29.49 22.30 -24.47
C ASP A 443 28.61 23.14 -25.41
N ALA A 444 28.33 22.66 -26.63
CA ALA A 444 27.57 23.37 -27.65
C ALA A 444 26.11 22.92 -27.75
N GLN A 445 25.39 22.85 -26.62
CA GLN A 445 23.97 22.42 -26.61
C GLN A 445 22.99 23.57 -26.80
N THR A 446 22.00 23.35 -27.67
CA THR A 446 20.81 24.19 -27.82
C THR A 446 19.69 23.68 -26.91
N VAL A 447 18.68 24.53 -26.68
CA VAL A 447 17.41 24.16 -26.02
C VAL A 447 16.82 22.86 -26.59
N SER A 448 16.85 22.69 -27.92
CA SER A 448 16.38 21.50 -28.61
C SER A 448 17.14 20.21 -28.23
N GLY A 449 18.43 20.31 -27.89
CA GLY A 449 19.24 19.17 -27.46
C GLY A 449 18.82 18.64 -26.08
N ILE A 450 18.49 19.54 -25.15
CA ILE A 450 17.99 19.17 -23.82
C ILE A 450 16.59 18.53 -23.94
N ILE A 451 15.71 19.12 -24.75
CA ILE A 451 14.37 18.55 -25.03
C ILE A 451 14.48 17.15 -25.65
N ALA A 452 15.47 16.89 -26.51
CA ALA A 452 15.69 15.57 -27.09
C ALA A 452 16.14 14.53 -26.04
N VAL A 453 17.02 14.90 -25.11
CA VAL A 453 17.40 14.05 -23.97
C VAL A 453 16.20 13.76 -23.08
N GLN A 454 15.43 14.80 -22.73
CA GLN A 454 14.24 14.68 -21.89
C GLN A 454 13.19 13.75 -22.50
N ARG A 455 12.89 13.84 -23.80
CA ARG A 455 11.92 12.93 -24.47
C ARG A 455 12.31 11.45 -24.36
N PHE A 456 13.60 11.14 -24.42
CA PHE A 456 14.07 9.77 -24.21
C PHE A 456 13.90 9.35 -22.74
N LEU A 457 14.26 10.23 -21.80
CA LEU A 457 14.06 10.00 -20.36
C LEU A 457 12.57 9.81 -20.00
N ASP A 458 11.65 10.61 -20.55
CA ASP A 458 10.20 10.44 -20.44
C ASP A 458 9.75 9.05 -20.94
N THR A 459 10.38 8.53 -21.99
CA THR A 459 10.08 7.19 -22.53
C THR A 459 10.42 6.09 -21.51
N ILE A 460 11.47 6.24 -20.70
CA ILE A 460 11.85 5.24 -19.68
C ILE A 460 10.77 5.08 -18.62
N LEU A 461 10.08 6.17 -18.24
CA LEU A 461 8.97 6.13 -17.27
C LEU A 461 7.71 5.41 -17.78
N THR A 462 7.65 5.11 -19.08
CA THR A 462 6.57 4.32 -19.69
C THR A 462 6.85 2.81 -19.71
N PHE A 463 8.08 2.39 -19.39
CA PHE A 463 8.44 0.98 -19.38
C PHE A 463 7.78 0.23 -18.21
N PRO A 464 7.30 -1.03 -18.40
CA PRO A 464 6.74 -1.84 -17.33
C PRO A 464 7.67 -2.02 -16.11
N SER A 465 8.99 -2.05 -16.33
CA SER A 465 10.03 -2.07 -15.28
C SER A 465 10.07 -0.83 -14.37
N PHE A 466 9.30 0.21 -14.67
CA PHE A 466 9.12 1.42 -13.85
C PHE A 466 7.63 1.67 -13.50
N GLU A 467 6.75 0.66 -13.61
CA GLU A 467 5.32 0.75 -13.29
C GLU A 467 5.07 0.62 -11.77
N LYS A 468 4.26 1.52 -11.19
CA LYS A 468 4.07 1.66 -9.73
C LYS A 468 3.44 0.42 -9.04
N ASN A 469 2.84 -0.48 -9.81
CA ASN A 469 2.10 -1.63 -9.28
C ASN A 469 2.97 -2.86 -8.96
N SER A 470 4.25 -2.89 -9.38
CA SER A 470 5.16 -3.89 -8.82
C SER A 470 5.59 -3.44 -7.42
N THR A 471 5.06 -4.15 -6.42
CA THR A 471 5.44 -3.98 -5.01
C THR A 471 6.79 -4.62 -4.70
N THR A 472 7.36 -5.39 -5.63
CA THR A 472 8.65 -6.07 -5.52
C THR A 472 9.79 -5.23 -6.11
N ILE A 473 10.73 -4.83 -5.25
CA ILE A 473 12.01 -4.17 -5.63
C ILE A 473 12.76 -4.90 -6.76
N GLN A 474 12.47 -6.18 -6.97
CA GLN A 474 13.16 -7.08 -7.90
C GLN A 474 12.75 -6.93 -9.37
N ASP A 475 11.63 -6.26 -9.69
CA ASP A 475 11.23 -5.98 -11.10
C ASP A 475 11.74 -4.62 -11.59
N TYR A 476 12.23 -3.79 -10.66
CA TYR A 476 12.78 -2.48 -10.93
C TYR A 476 14.23 -2.56 -11.44
N ASP A 477 14.49 -1.99 -12.61
CA ASP A 477 15.83 -1.97 -13.19
C ASP A 477 16.72 -0.86 -12.61
N SER A 478 17.40 -1.20 -11.52
CA SER A 478 18.35 -0.32 -10.84
C SER A 478 19.50 0.17 -11.72
N LYS A 479 19.94 -0.61 -12.72
CA LYS A 479 21.05 -0.21 -13.62
C LYS A 479 20.61 0.84 -14.62
N ILE A 480 19.42 0.67 -15.22
CA ILE A 480 18.81 1.69 -16.09
C ILE A 480 18.53 2.96 -15.28
N ALA A 481 18.04 2.83 -14.04
CA ALA A 481 17.80 3.96 -13.16
C ALA A 481 19.07 4.75 -12.80
N GLU A 482 20.18 4.07 -12.50
CA GLU A 482 21.49 4.70 -12.22
C GLU A 482 21.99 5.50 -13.42
N HIS A 483 21.91 4.92 -14.62
CA HIS A 483 22.32 5.60 -15.85
C HIS A 483 21.38 6.76 -16.21
N ALA A 484 20.07 6.64 -15.95
CA ALA A 484 19.13 7.74 -16.10
C ALA A 484 19.45 8.90 -15.12
N ALA A 485 19.76 8.59 -13.86
CA ALA A 485 20.19 9.57 -12.86
C ALA A 485 21.52 10.25 -13.26
N GLN A 486 22.46 9.52 -13.86
CA GLN A 486 23.70 10.07 -14.40
C GLN A 486 23.47 11.05 -15.57
N VAL A 487 22.50 10.77 -16.44
CA VAL A 487 22.09 11.70 -17.52
C VAL A 487 21.46 12.95 -16.90
N MET A 488 20.55 12.81 -15.93
CA MET A 488 19.95 13.94 -15.21
C MET A 488 21.00 14.82 -14.53
N ASP A 489 21.92 14.24 -13.75
CA ASP A 489 23.04 14.95 -13.11
C ASP A 489 23.84 15.78 -14.13
N THR A 490 24.17 15.17 -15.27
CA THR A 490 24.92 15.83 -16.35
C THR A 490 24.17 17.04 -16.94
N VAL A 491 22.84 17.00 -17.01
CA VAL A 491 22.02 18.13 -17.49
C VAL A 491 21.86 19.22 -16.41
N ILE A 492 21.57 18.82 -15.17
CA ILE A 492 21.25 19.74 -14.05
C ILE A 492 22.50 20.48 -13.55
N SER A 493 23.67 19.83 -13.54
CA SER A 493 24.94 20.41 -13.08
C SER A 493 25.48 21.53 -13.98
N ARG A 494 24.84 21.80 -15.12
CA ARG A 494 25.19 22.89 -16.04
C ARG A 494 24.56 24.22 -15.61
N ASN A 495 25.18 25.31 -16.05
CA ASN A 495 24.56 26.62 -15.90
C ASN A 495 23.48 26.84 -16.98
N LEU A 496 22.23 26.48 -16.66
CA LEU A 496 21.08 26.64 -17.54
C LEU A 496 20.87 28.09 -17.99
N SER A 497 21.28 29.09 -17.20
CA SER A 497 21.13 30.52 -17.56
C SER A 497 22.10 31.00 -18.64
N ALA A 498 23.15 30.24 -18.95
CA ALA A 498 24.12 30.55 -20.00
C ALA A 498 23.69 30.05 -21.40
N ILE A 499 22.58 29.32 -21.50
CA ILE A 499 22.10 28.72 -22.75
C ILE A 499 21.25 29.75 -23.53
N PRO A 500 21.48 29.95 -24.84
CA PRO A 500 20.67 30.89 -25.62
C PRO A 500 19.25 30.34 -25.87
N GLY A 501 18.23 30.98 -25.27
CA GLY A 501 16.80 30.71 -25.53
C GLY A 501 15.89 31.06 -24.35
N ASN A 502 14.58 30.79 -24.48
CA ASN A 502 13.67 30.77 -23.32
C ASN A 502 13.90 29.46 -22.55
N ILE A 503 14.57 29.55 -21.40
CA ILE A 503 14.95 28.40 -20.56
C ILE A 503 13.83 28.04 -19.55
N THR A 504 12.84 28.90 -19.37
CA THR A 504 11.80 28.76 -18.34
C THR A 504 11.01 27.44 -18.49
N ASP A 505 10.61 27.12 -19.72
CA ASP A 505 9.82 25.92 -20.02
C ASP A 505 10.65 24.62 -19.90
N VAL A 506 11.98 24.71 -20.08
CA VAL A 506 12.91 23.60 -19.89
C VAL A 506 13.14 23.33 -18.41
N ARG A 507 13.20 24.39 -17.59
CA ARG A 507 13.33 24.25 -16.13
C ARG A 507 12.13 23.53 -15.53
N THR A 508 10.92 23.98 -15.84
CA THR A 508 9.69 23.35 -15.32
C THR A 508 9.54 21.90 -15.79
N GLN A 509 9.91 21.59 -17.04
CA GLN A 509 9.87 20.22 -17.55
C GLN A 509 10.92 19.29 -16.93
N LEU A 510 12.14 19.78 -16.68
CA LEU A 510 13.17 18.99 -15.99
C LEU A 510 12.80 18.74 -14.52
N ASP A 511 12.25 19.75 -13.85
CA ASP A 511 11.76 19.67 -12.46
C ASP A 511 10.64 18.62 -12.34
N ASP A 512 9.56 18.76 -13.13
CA ASP A 512 8.47 17.78 -13.23
C ASP A 512 8.99 16.36 -13.53
N TYR A 513 9.95 16.21 -14.45
CA TYR A 513 10.54 14.92 -14.75
C TYR A 513 11.29 14.30 -13.54
N ILE A 514 12.10 15.08 -12.82
CA ILE A 514 12.82 14.62 -11.62
C ILE A 514 11.84 14.12 -10.55
N HIS A 515 10.74 14.86 -10.34
CA HIS A 515 9.67 14.52 -9.42
C HIS A 515 8.89 13.26 -9.87
N ARG A 516 8.51 13.17 -11.14
CA ARG A 516 7.86 11.96 -11.71
C ARG A 516 8.77 10.73 -11.66
N PHE A 517 10.06 10.88 -11.93
CA PHE A 517 11.05 9.81 -11.83
C PHE A 517 11.19 9.33 -10.39
N SER A 518 11.31 10.26 -9.42
CA SER A 518 11.32 9.92 -8.00
C SER A 518 10.09 9.09 -7.58
N LYS A 519 8.92 9.37 -8.15
CA LYS A 519 7.66 8.62 -7.92
C LYS A 519 7.61 7.23 -8.55
N ARG A 520 8.54 6.87 -9.44
CA ARG A 520 8.71 5.50 -9.99
C ARG A 520 9.83 4.69 -9.34
N ILE A 521 10.58 5.28 -8.41
CA ILE A 521 11.56 4.53 -7.59
C ILE A 521 10.78 3.70 -6.55
N PRO A 522 11.10 2.42 -6.34
CA PRO A 522 10.46 1.58 -5.32
C PRO A 522 10.76 2.10 -3.91
N VAL A 523 10.09 1.55 -2.90
CA VAL A 523 10.20 1.98 -1.50
C VAL A 523 10.43 0.74 -0.62
N PRO A 524 11.42 0.73 0.29
CA PRO A 524 12.51 1.69 0.43
C PRO A 524 13.60 1.50 -0.63
N PHE A 525 14.22 2.60 -1.08
CA PHE A 525 15.34 2.55 -2.03
C PHE A 525 16.27 3.76 -1.85
N THR A 526 17.51 3.66 -2.36
CA THR A 526 18.44 4.79 -2.45
C THR A 526 19.16 4.70 -3.79
N LEU A 527 19.13 5.79 -4.55
CA LEU A 527 19.71 5.88 -5.88
C LEU A 527 20.63 7.11 -5.93
N GLU A 528 21.90 6.91 -6.25
CA GLU A 528 22.90 7.99 -6.34
C GLU A 528 23.47 8.06 -7.75
N SER A 529 23.59 9.26 -8.32
CA SER A 529 24.36 9.46 -9.55
C SER A 529 25.86 9.28 -9.29
N SER A 530 26.58 8.71 -10.26
CA SER A 530 28.02 8.47 -10.20
C SER A 530 28.89 9.72 -10.03
N LYS A 531 28.37 10.93 -10.28
CA LYS A 531 29.05 12.22 -10.00
C LYS A 531 28.60 12.90 -8.70
N ASP A 532 27.76 12.25 -7.89
CA ASP A 532 27.24 12.76 -6.60
C ASP A 532 26.49 14.10 -6.76
N GLY A 533 25.89 14.36 -7.94
CA GLY A 533 25.16 15.59 -8.25
C GLY A 533 23.64 15.53 -8.04
N ILE A 534 23.04 14.33 -8.14
CA ILE A 534 21.65 14.06 -7.72
C ILE A 534 21.58 12.72 -6.97
N GLN A 535 20.80 12.69 -5.90
CA GLN A 535 20.54 11.50 -5.09
C GLN A 535 19.06 11.45 -4.72
N PHE A 536 18.46 10.26 -4.79
CA PHE A 536 17.09 9.99 -4.39
C PHE A 536 17.09 9.01 -3.22
N LYS A 537 16.24 9.26 -2.23
CA LYS A 537 15.99 8.33 -1.13
C LYS A 537 14.48 8.22 -0.90
N THR A 538 13.98 7.00 -0.90
CA THR A 538 12.57 6.68 -0.68
C THR A 538 12.45 5.77 0.53
N PHE A 539 11.48 6.03 1.40
CA PHE A 539 11.21 5.19 2.57
C PHE A 539 9.76 5.34 3.04
N GLU A 540 9.28 4.34 3.79
CA GLU A 540 7.91 4.32 4.33
C GLU A 540 7.86 5.05 5.68
N TRP A 541 6.95 6.02 5.79
CA TRP A 541 6.73 6.82 6.98
C TRP A 541 5.56 6.23 7.76
N HIS A 542 5.88 5.30 8.66
CA HIS A 542 4.92 4.52 9.44
C HIS A 542 4.29 5.32 10.59
N ALA A 543 2.98 5.15 10.80
CA ALA A 543 2.25 5.76 11.90
C ALA A 543 2.76 5.31 13.28
N GLY A 544 3.03 6.26 14.17
CA GLY A 544 3.42 6.01 15.57
C GLY A 544 4.86 5.52 15.82
N ILE A 545 5.62 5.16 14.78
CA ILE A 545 7.00 4.69 14.87
C ILE A 545 7.99 5.88 14.76
N ASP A 546 9.08 5.85 15.53
CA ASP A 546 10.18 6.80 15.40
C ASP A 546 10.96 6.56 14.09
N VAL A 547 11.15 7.60 13.29
CA VAL A 547 11.92 7.53 12.04
C VAL A 547 13.40 7.73 12.36
N TYR A 548 14.25 6.77 12.00
CA TYR A 548 15.69 6.94 12.19
C TYR A 548 16.23 8.11 11.35
N PRO A 549 17.17 8.92 11.89
CA PRO A 549 17.83 9.97 11.13
C PRO A 549 18.61 9.37 9.96
N THR A 550 18.49 9.94 8.77
CA THR A 550 19.15 9.43 7.56
C THR A 550 19.82 10.52 6.74
N THR A 551 20.96 10.20 6.14
CA THR A 551 21.58 11.00 5.09
C THR A 551 21.00 10.64 3.72
N VAL A 552 20.99 11.63 2.83
CA VAL A 552 20.66 11.50 1.40
C VAL A 552 21.88 11.99 0.62
N GLY A 553 22.68 11.05 0.11
CA GLY A 553 24.01 11.33 -0.40
C GLY A 553 24.93 11.97 0.64
N ARG A 554 25.82 12.85 0.15
CA ARG A 554 26.86 13.51 0.96
C ARG A 554 26.53 14.95 1.38
N ARG A 555 25.40 15.50 0.93
CA ARG A 555 25.05 16.93 1.10
C ARG A 555 23.73 17.21 1.82
N CYS A 556 22.85 16.23 1.95
CA CYS A 556 21.56 16.39 2.61
C CYS A 556 21.38 15.37 3.76
N TYR A 557 20.67 15.79 4.79
CA TYR A 557 20.35 15.02 6.00
C TYR A 557 18.89 15.29 6.39
N ILE A 558 18.17 14.25 6.80
CA ILE A 558 16.75 14.34 7.19
C ILE A 558 16.47 13.51 8.45
N HIS A 559 15.65 14.05 9.32
CA HIS A 559 15.02 13.32 10.42
C HIS A 559 13.59 13.84 10.60
N LEU A 560 12.61 12.98 10.26
CA LEU A 560 11.19 13.28 10.35
C LEU A 560 10.64 12.89 11.74
N PRO A 561 9.61 13.59 12.25
CA PRO A 561 8.89 13.16 13.44
C PRO A 561 8.03 11.91 13.16
N LYS A 562 7.41 11.36 14.21
CA LYS A 562 6.43 10.27 14.10
C LYS A 562 5.30 10.63 13.14
N ALA A 563 4.95 9.73 12.22
CA ALA A 563 3.81 9.94 11.34
C ALA A 563 2.48 9.79 12.10
N VAL A 564 1.46 10.50 11.63
CA VAL A 564 0.06 10.30 12.05
C VAL A 564 -0.63 9.21 11.21
N SER A 565 -0.22 9.05 9.95
CA SER A 565 -0.74 8.09 8.98
C SER A 565 0.42 7.49 8.18
N ASN A 566 0.25 6.26 7.69
CA ASN A 566 1.23 5.65 6.79
C ASN A 566 1.28 6.41 5.45
N ASP A 567 2.47 6.81 5.01
CA ASP A 567 2.71 7.42 3.69
C ASP A 567 4.11 7.04 3.17
N MET A 568 4.38 7.26 1.88
CA MET A 568 5.71 7.09 1.28
C MET A 568 6.39 8.45 1.16
N VAL A 569 7.56 8.61 1.78
CA VAL A 569 8.38 9.82 1.71
C VAL A 569 9.42 9.66 0.60
N ARG A 570 9.56 10.72 -0.20
CA ARG A 570 10.54 10.82 -1.29
C ARG A 570 11.39 12.06 -1.06
N VAL A 571 12.71 11.84 -0.94
CA VAL A 571 13.69 12.90 -0.70
C VAL A 571 14.66 12.96 -1.86
N ILE A 572 14.82 14.14 -2.44
CA ILE A 572 15.71 14.39 -3.58
C ILE A 572 16.76 15.39 -3.12
N CYS A 573 18.02 14.97 -3.08
CA CYS A 573 19.16 15.86 -2.86
C CYS A 573 19.79 16.19 -4.21
N MET A 574 20.07 17.48 -4.44
CA MET A 574 20.72 17.98 -5.65
C MET A 574 21.88 18.89 -5.27
N ARG A 575 22.98 18.80 -6.00
CA ARG A 575 24.23 19.51 -5.69
C ARG A 575 24.23 20.98 -6.15
N ASN A 576 23.83 21.21 -7.39
CA ASN A 576 23.97 22.48 -8.09
C ASN A 576 22.75 22.63 -9.00
N THR A 577 21.84 23.54 -8.67
CA THR A 577 20.57 23.69 -9.38
C THR A 577 20.34 25.13 -9.81
N THR A 578 20.85 25.47 -11.00
CA THR A 578 20.36 26.65 -11.74
C THR A 578 18.94 26.45 -12.32
N LEU A 579 18.29 25.36 -11.90
CA LEU A 579 16.90 24.98 -12.15
C LEU A 579 15.92 26.01 -11.55
N TYR A 580 16.13 26.37 -10.28
CA TYR A 580 15.30 27.34 -9.56
C TYR A 580 15.88 28.76 -9.67
N SER A 581 15.02 29.75 -9.87
CA SER A 581 15.45 31.15 -10.04
C SER A 581 16.02 31.74 -8.74
N MET A 582 16.89 32.75 -8.88
CA MET A 582 17.71 33.38 -7.82
C MET A 582 18.81 32.50 -7.17
N LEU A 583 18.98 31.23 -7.53
CA LEU A 583 20.13 30.44 -7.09
C LEU A 583 21.31 30.63 -8.05
N GLU A 584 22.30 31.42 -7.62
CA GLU A 584 23.60 31.59 -8.28
C GLU A 584 24.71 30.93 -7.45
N GLY A 585 24.95 29.62 -7.65
CA GLY A 585 26.05 28.89 -7.01
C GLY A 585 25.87 27.38 -6.88
N ASP A 586 26.93 26.68 -6.44
CA ASP A 586 26.98 25.24 -6.10
C ASP A 586 26.40 25.01 -4.68
N THR A 587 25.20 25.57 -4.44
CA THR A 587 24.42 25.41 -3.20
C THR A 587 23.52 24.19 -3.30
N PRO A 588 23.52 23.26 -2.32
CA PRO A 588 22.67 22.09 -2.38
C PRO A 588 21.20 22.46 -2.21
N VAL A 589 20.35 21.76 -2.95
CA VAL A 589 18.89 21.86 -2.84
C VAL A 589 18.33 20.49 -2.46
N MET A 590 17.33 20.50 -1.59
CA MET A 590 16.71 19.30 -1.05
C MET A 590 15.20 19.41 -1.15
N SER A 591 14.58 18.56 -1.95
CA SER A 591 13.13 18.44 -2.05
C SER A 591 12.63 17.29 -1.17
N ILE A 592 11.55 17.51 -0.42
CA ILE A 592 10.90 16.50 0.43
C ILE A 592 9.42 16.45 0.05
N GLU A 593 8.99 15.32 -0.50
CA GLU A 593 7.60 15.07 -0.89
C GLU A 593 7.03 13.80 -0.24
N THR A 594 5.71 13.72 -0.22
CA THR A 594 4.93 12.57 0.23
C THR A 594 3.94 12.17 -0.86
N ASP A 595 3.74 10.87 -1.10
CA ASP A 595 2.88 10.39 -2.20
C ASP A 595 1.41 10.79 -2.03
N ASN A 596 0.90 10.82 -0.79
CA ASN A 596 -0.47 11.26 -0.49
C ASN A 596 -0.56 12.75 -0.05
N ALA A 597 0.50 13.54 -0.27
CA ALA A 597 0.58 14.96 0.13
C ALA A 597 0.29 15.20 1.63
N THR A 598 0.71 14.26 2.50
CA THR A 598 0.60 14.42 3.94
C THR A 598 1.51 15.53 4.47
N ASN A 599 0.93 16.43 5.26
CA ASN A 599 1.66 17.49 5.95
C ASN A 599 2.23 17.00 7.28
N LEU A 600 3.23 17.73 7.82
CA LEU A 600 3.74 17.46 9.17
C LEU A 600 2.64 17.58 10.23
N PRO A 601 2.59 16.68 11.23
CA PRO A 601 1.61 16.75 12.30
C PRO A 601 1.66 18.10 13.06
N PRO A 602 0.51 18.69 13.42
CA PRO A 602 0.46 20.02 14.03
C PRO A 602 1.24 20.06 15.35
N GLY A 603 2.15 21.03 15.46
CA GLY A 603 3.05 21.19 16.61
C GLY A 603 4.32 20.33 16.57
N THR A 604 4.44 19.40 15.63
CA THR A 604 5.72 18.70 15.36
C THR A 604 6.55 19.47 14.35
N LYS A 605 7.84 19.15 14.29
CA LYS A 605 8.80 19.78 13.38
C LYS A 605 9.78 18.73 12.85
N ALA A 606 10.25 18.90 11.63
CA ALA A 606 11.26 18.05 11.02
C ALA A 606 12.64 18.70 11.13
N LEU A 607 13.69 17.87 11.24
CA LEU A 607 15.08 18.32 11.18
C LEU A 607 15.63 18.08 9.78
N ILE A 608 16.19 19.12 9.19
CA ILE A 608 16.87 19.09 7.89
C ILE A 608 18.31 19.59 8.05
N GLY A 609 19.25 18.95 7.37
CA GLY A 609 20.65 19.33 7.36
C GLY A 609 21.16 19.47 5.94
N LEU A 610 21.81 20.59 5.64
CA LEU A 610 22.41 20.88 4.33
C LEU A 610 23.88 21.24 4.49
N LYS A 611 24.74 20.76 3.58
CA LYS A 611 26.18 20.98 3.67
C LYS A 611 26.63 22.20 2.86
N PRO A 612 27.13 23.29 3.49
CA PRO A 612 27.54 24.49 2.78
C PRO A 612 28.83 24.26 1.98
N GLN A 613 28.94 24.91 0.83
CA GLN A 613 30.16 24.86 0.01
C GLN A 613 31.31 25.65 0.66
N ASN A 614 31.01 26.80 1.27
CA ASN A 614 32.00 27.72 1.83
C ASN A 614 31.72 28.03 3.32
N HIS A 615 32.47 27.41 4.22
CA HIS A 615 32.30 27.56 5.68
C HIS A 615 32.62 28.97 6.22
N LYS A 616 33.05 29.93 5.38
CA LYS A 616 33.31 31.33 5.76
C LYS A 616 32.07 32.24 5.72
N VAL A 617 30.99 31.81 5.08
CA VAL A 617 29.74 32.59 4.95
C VAL A 617 28.72 32.05 5.93
N ASN A 618 28.02 32.93 6.64
CA ASN A 618 26.90 32.54 7.51
C ASN A 618 25.70 32.15 6.65
N TYR A 619 25.49 30.85 6.47
CA TYR A 619 24.29 30.32 5.81
C TYR A 619 23.17 30.05 6.82
N THR A 620 21.94 30.26 6.36
CA THR A 620 20.70 29.83 7.01
C THR A 620 19.89 29.01 6.00
N CYS A 621 19.14 28.01 6.46
CA CYS A 621 18.25 27.27 5.57
C CYS A 621 17.06 28.14 5.16
N ALA A 622 16.70 28.11 3.89
CA ALA A 622 15.51 28.75 3.33
C ALA A 622 14.65 27.71 2.62
N TYR A 623 13.33 27.88 2.63
CA TYR A 623 12.41 27.12 1.78
C TYR A 623 11.93 27.98 0.62
N PHE A 624 11.44 27.33 -0.43
CA PHE A 624 10.80 28.01 -1.55
C PHE A 624 9.30 28.18 -1.31
N ASP A 625 8.85 29.43 -1.21
CA ASP A 625 7.42 29.74 -1.07
C ASP A 625 6.78 29.91 -2.46
N GLU A 626 5.96 28.94 -2.86
CA GLU A 626 5.26 28.95 -4.15
C GLU A 626 4.31 30.14 -4.32
N LYS A 627 3.78 30.72 -3.23
CA LYS A 627 2.81 31.83 -3.29
C LYS A 627 3.47 33.16 -3.61
N GLU A 628 4.66 33.37 -3.03
CA GLU A 628 5.50 34.55 -3.28
C GLU A 628 6.47 34.35 -4.46
N ASN A 629 6.62 33.10 -4.94
CA ASN A 629 7.58 32.67 -5.96
C ASN A 629 9.02 33.08 -5.60
N GLY A 630 9.46 32.73 -4.38
CA GLY A 630 10.76 33.14 -3.85
C GLY A 630 11.15 32.44 -2.55
N TRP A 631 12.41 32.63 -2.15
CA TRP A 631 12.98 31.99 -0.97
C TRP A 631 12.62 32.72 0.33
N SER A 632 12.17 31.98 1.34
CA SER A 632 11.77 32.49 2.65
C SER A 632 12.39 31.68 3.80
N ILE A 633 12.43 32.29 4.99
CA ILE A 633 12.87 31.68 6.26
C ILE A 633 11.72 31.50 7.27
N SER A 634 10.47 31.84 6.88
CA SER A 634 9.30 31.67 7.75
C SER A 634 9.04 30.21 8.12
N GLY A 635 8.94 29.91 9.42
CA GLY A 635 8.76 28.53 9.89
C GLY A 635 10.02 27.66 9.89
N ILE A 636 11.18 28.24 9.55
CA ILE A 636 12.50 27.61 9.72
C ILE A 636 13.20 28.23 10.93
N THR A 637 13.86 27.40 11.73
CA THR A 637 14.74 27.83 12.81
C THR A 637 16.11 27.17 12.70
N LEU A 638 17.18 27.95 12.82
CA LEU A 638 18.56 27.47 12.74
C LEU A 638 18.98 26.85 14.09
N LEU A 639 19.41 25.60 14.10
CA LEU A 639 19.87 24.90 15.31
C LEU A 639 21.40 24.92 15.44
N SER A 640 22.11 24.60 14.37
CA SER A 640 23.59 24.60 14.36
C SER A 640 24.14 24.93 12.99
N ARG A 641 25.25 25.66 12.93
CA ARG A 641 25.99 25.96 11.69
C ARG A 641 27.06 24.92 11.34
N ASN A 642 27.34 24.00 12.27
CA ASN A 642 28.36 22.95 12.12
C ASN A 642 27.96 21.73 12.96
N PHE A 643 26.87 21.09 12.57
CA PHE A 643 26.49 19.76 13.03
C PHE A 643 27.38 18.70 12.36
N GLU A 644 27.38 17.47 12.91
CA GLU A 644 28.25 16.34 12.52
C GLU A 644 28.61 16.29 11.02
N ASN A 645 29.89 16.11 10.68
CA ASN A 645 30.39 16.14 9.30
C ASN A 645 30.18 17.46 8.52
N GLY A 646 29.82 18.56 9.18
CA GLY A 646 29.78 19.91 8.60
C GLY A 646 28.43 20.32 8.00
N PHE A 647 27.31 19.82 8.53
CA PHE A 647 25.97 20.28 8.11
C PHE A 647 25.55 21.56 8.85
N VAL A 648 24.86 22.45 8.13
CA VAL A 648 23.98 23.46 8.74
C VAL A 648 22.65 22.77 9.02
N LEU A 649 22.31 22.62 10.30
CA LEU A 649 21.11 21.94 10.78
C LEU A 649 20.03 22.96 11.12
N CYS A 650 18.85 22.78 10.53
CA CYS A 650 17.68 23.60 10.73
C CYS A 650 16.45 22.74 11.05
N GLU A 651 15.50 23.34 11.76
CA GLU A 651 14.23 22.74 12.14
C GLU A 651 13.09 23.47 11.39
N THR A 652 12.23 22.72 10.70
CA THR A 652 11.15 23.22 9.83
C THR A 652 9.76 22.72 10.25
N THR A 653 8.73 23.54 10.02
CA THR A 653 7.32 23.23 10.29
C THR A 653 6.55 22.63 9.12
N HIS A 654 7.16 22.53 7.93
CA HIS A 654 6.51 22.09 6.70
C HIS A 654 7.46 21.24 5.84
N LEU A 655 6.91 20.50 4.87
CA LEU A 655 7.66 19.78 3.84
C LEU A 655 7.61 20.61 2.55
N SER A 656 8.74 20.82 1.89
CA SER A 656 8.90 21.70 0.72
C SER A 656 10.30 21.51 0.11
N LEU A 657 10.69 22.43 -0.77
CA LEU A 657 12.01 22.59 -1.34
C LEU A 657 12.90 23.47 -0.45
N PHE A 658 14.02 22.96 0.03
CA PHE A 658 14.96 23.64 0.93
C PHE A 658 16.32 23.87 0.29
N THR A 659 16.99 24.97 0.66
CA THR A 659 18.36 25.30 0.24
C THR A 659 19.12 26.07 1.33
N LEU A 660 20.40 26.36 1.10
CA LEU A 660 21.22 27.24 1.93
C LEU A 660 21.43 28.60 1.25
N LEU A 661 21.04 29.67 1.93
CA LEU A 661 21.27 31.05 1.49
C LEU A 661 22.05 31.86 2.55
N PRO A 662 22.92 32.80 2.13
CA PRO A 662 23.58 33.72 3.05
C PRO A 662 22.58 34.53 3.88
N GLU A 663 22.82 34.62 5.19
CA GLU A 663 21.97 35.34 6.14
C GLU A 663 21.81 36.83 5.77
N ASP A 664 22.83 37.43 5.13
CA ASP A 664 22.84 38.82 4.64
C ASP A 664 21.75 39.13 3.59
N LEU A 665 21.21 38.12 2.88
CA LEU A 665 20.07 38.31 1.96
C LEU A 665 18.77 38.62 2.71
N PHE A 666 18.64 38.10 3.93
CA PHE A 666 17.48 38.32 4.80
C PHE A 666 17.72 39.48 5.78
N ASN A 667 18.94 39.61 6.29
CA ASN A 667 19.38 40.72 7.14
C ASN A 667 19.78 41.95 6.32
N LYS A 668 18.78 42.67 5.81
CA LYS A 668 18.99 44.01 5.23
C LYS A 668 19.54 44.98 6.28
N LYS A 669 20.85 45.24 6.22
CA LYS A 669 21.52 46.27 7.03
C LYS A 669 20.80 47.62 6.79
N THR A 670 20.21 48.17 7.84
CA THR A 670 19.32 49.34 7.75
C THR A 670 20.13 50.61 7.49
N ASP A 671 20.13 51.04 6.24
CA ASP A 671 20.63 52.36 5.87
C ASP A 671 19.65 53.42 6.41
N TRP A 672 20.04 54.11 7.48
CA TRP A 672 19.16 54.96 8.28
C TRP A 672 18.48 56.08 7.45
N MET A 673 19.14 56.55 6.40
CA MET A 673 18.59 57.50 5.42
C MET A 673 17.42 56.91 4.62
N ALA A 674 17.47 55.61 4.29
CA ALA A 674 16.34 54.93 3.65
C ALA A 674 15.19 54.74 4.63
N THR A 675 15.47 54.42 5.90
CA THR A 675 14.43 54.35 6.94
C THR A 675 13.73 55.69 7.14
N ILE A 676 14.46 56.80 7.24
CA ILE A 676 13.86 58.15 7.31
C ILE A 676 13.07 58.45 6.03
N GLY A 677 13.62 58.13 4.84
CA GLY A 677 12.93 58.31 3.55
C GLY A 677 11.64 57.50 3.42
N ASP A 678 11.51 56.36 4.11
CA ASP A 678 10.30 55.53 4.13
C ASP A 678 9.25 55.97 5.17
N PHE A 679 9.60 56.81 6.13
CA PHE A 679 8.67 57.40 7.10
C PHE A 679 8.28 58.85 6.78
N LEU A 680 9.12 59.58 6.05
CA LEU A 680 8.91 61.01 5.77
C LEU A 680 7.57 61.32 5.07
N PRO A 681 7.13 60.59 4.01
CA PRO A 681 5.82 60.83 3.38
C PRO A 681 4.61 60.58 4.32
N VAL A 682 4.76 59.65 5.28
CA VAL A 682 3.71 59.37 6.28
C VAL A 682 3.58 60.55 7.25
N LEU A 683 4.71 61.15 7.63
CA LEU A 683 4.71 62.34 8.49
C LEU A 683 4.16 63.57 7.77
N THR A 684 4.52 63.81 6.50
CA THR A 684 4.01 64.97 5.74
C THR A 684 2.55 64.86 5.34
N THR A 685 2.04 63.65 5.03
CA THR A 685 0.60 63.44 4.84
C THR A 685 -0.18 63.72 6.12
N PHE A 686 0.30 63.28 7.29
CA PHE A 686 -0.32 63.56 8.58
C PHE A 686 -0.36 65.06 8.91
N ILE A 687 0.73 65.79 8.64
CA ILE A 687 0.77 67.26 8.79
C ILE A 687 -0.23 67.93 7.82
N SER A 688 -0.29 67.49 6.56
CA SER A 688 -1.22 68.05 5.56
C SER A 688 -2.68 67.79 5.91
N ILE A 689 -3.00 66.66 6.55
CA ILE A 689 -4.32 66.37 7.13
C ILE A 689 -4.66 67.37 8.23
N ILE A 690 -3.76 67.63 9.18
CA ILE A 690 -4.00 68.60 10.27
C ILE A 690 -4.22 70.01 9.71
N VAL A 691 -3.41 70.45 8.74
CA VAL A 691 -3.54 71.78 8.11
C VAL A 691 -4.85 71.90 7.33
N THR A 692 -5.24 70.88 6.55
CA THR A 692 -6.51 70.91 5.79
C THR A 692 -7.73 70.89 6.70
N ILE A 693 -7.73 70.09 7.79
CA ILE A 693 -8.79 70.15 8.82
C ILE A 693 -8.88 71.55 9.43
N ALA A 694 -7.74 72.15 9.82
CA ALA A 694 -7.73 73.50 10.39
C ALA A 694 -8.30 74.55 9.41
N LEU A 695 -7.96 74.46 8.12
CA LEU A 695 -8.52 75.33 7.08
C LEU A 695 -10.03 75.13 6.89
N VAL A 696 -10.53 73.89 6.89
CA VAL A 696 -11.98 73.60 6.84
C VAL A 696 -12.68 74.22 8.05
N VAL A 697 -12.12 74.10 9.26
CA VAL A 697 -12.68 74.70 10.49
C VAL A 697 -12.68 76.23 10.40
N VAL A 698 -11.60 76.86 9.94
CA VAL A 698 -11.53 78.33 9.75
C VAL A 698 -12.61 78.82 8.80
N VAL A 699 -12.79 78.18 7.64
CA VAL A 699 -13.84 78.55 6.67
C VAL A 699 -15.24 78.27 7.23
N PHE A 700 -15.42 77.19 8.00
CA PHE A 700 -16.71 76.86 8.63
C PHE A 700 -17.07 77.84 9.76
N CYS A 701 -16.10 78.34 10.54
CA CYS A 701 -16.32 79.40 11.52
C CYS A 701 -16.61 80.76 10.85
N ALA A 702 -16.01 81.02 9.68
CA ALA A 702 -16.29 82.22 8.89
C ALA A 702 -17.65 82.19 8.14
N ARG A 703 -18.38 81.07 8.17
CA ARG A 703 -19.67 80.82 7.49
C ARG A 703 -20.81 81.76 7.88
N ASN A 704 -20.65 82.59 8.92
CA ASN A 704 -21.61 83.65 9.24
C ASN A 704 -21.63 84.77 8.18
N HIS A 705 -20.64 84.80 7.28
CA HIS A 705 -20.62 85.58 6.05
C HIS A 705 -20.63 84.65 4.82
N SER A 706 -21.09 85.18 3.68
CA SER A 706 -21.52 84.43 2.48
C SER A 706 -20.41 83.78 1.64
N ILE A 707 -19.59 82.91 2.24
CA ILE A 707 -18.51 82.18 1.55
C ILE A 707 -19.07 81.08 0.64
N ASP A 708 -18.52 80.96 -0.58
CA ASP A 708 -18.91 79.97 -1.58
C ASP A 708 -18.77 78.52 -1.06
N SER A 709 -19.88 77.75 -1.06
CA SER A 709 -19.91 76.34 -0.63
C SER A 709 -18.94 75.42 -1.40
N SER A 710 -18.55 75.79 -2.62
CA SER A 710 -17.58 75.06 -3.43
C SER A 710 -16.18 75.05 -2.81
N LEU A 711 -15.77 76.11 -2.09
CA LEU A 711 -14.47 76.18 -1.41
C LEU A 711 -14.39 75.19 -0.24
N VAL A 712 -15.49 75.04 0.52
CA VAL A 712 -15.57 74.07 1.62
C VAL A 712 -15.51 72.65 1.07
N LEU A 713 -16.29 72.35 0.02
CA LEU A 713 -16.30 71.02 -0.60
C LEU A 713 -14.93 70.68 -1.21
N PHE A 714 -14.26 71.66 -1.82
CA PHE A 714 -12.89 71.53 -2.32
C PHE A 714 -11.89 71.14 -1.23
N LEU A 715 -11.88 71.85 -0.09
CA LEU A 715 -10.99 71.54 1.02
C LEU A 715 -11.28 70.14 1.63
N ILE A 716 -12.54 69.71 1.65
CA ILE A 716 -12.93 68.35 2.07
C ILE A 716 -12.40 67.30 1.08
N THR A 717 -12.51 67.51 -0.24
CA THR A 717 -11.98 66.59 -1.26
C THR A 717 -10.46 66.43 -1.14
N VAL A 718 -9.71 67.50 -0.89
CA VAL A 718 -8.25 67.44 -0.67
C VAL A 718 -7.90 66.72 0.65
N PHE A 719 -8.66 66.96 1.73
CA PHE A 719 -8.51 66.20 2.98
C PHE A 719 -8.71 64.69 2.75
N LEU A 720 -9.77 64.28 2.05
CA LEU A 720 -10.04 62.88 1.73
C LEU A 720 -8.93 62.24 0.88
N MET A 721 -8.38 62.97 -0.09
CA MET A 721 -7.22 62.53 -0.88
C MET A 721 -5.99 62.24 0.00
N HIS A 722 -5.68 63.09 0.97
CA HIS A 722 -4.58 62.85 1.91
C HIS A 722 -4.85 61.67 2.85
N VAL A 723 -6.11 61.42 3.26
CA VAL A 723 -6.48 60.23 4.05
C VAL A 723 -6.26 58.94 3.24
N VAL A 724 -6.64 58.91 1.96
CA VAL A 724 -6.39 57.76 1.06
C VAL A 724 -4.88 57.54 0.87
N HIS A 725 -4.10 58.60 0.65
CA HIS A 725 -2.63 58.49 0.58
C HIS A 725 -2.03 57.92 1.89
N LEU A 726 -2.53 58.33 3.07
CA LEU A 726 -2.05 57.81 4.35
C LEU A 726 -2.37 56.30 4.53
N ILE A 727 -3.58 55.86 4.17
CA ILE A 727 -3.99 54.45 4.21
C ILE A 727 -3.06 53.61 3.33
N LEU A 728 -2.79 54.05 2.10
CA LEU A 728 -1.94 53.34 1.15
C LEU A 728 -0.45 53.32 1.53
N LEU A 729 0.03 54.30 2.30
CA LEU A 729 1.42 54.31 2.80
C LEU A 729 1.61 53.44 4.06
N VAL A 730 0.57 53.27 4.88
CA VAL A 730 0.66 52.60 6.19
C VAL A 730 0.18 51.15 6.15
N VAL A 731 -1.01 50.88 5.62
CA VAL A 731 -1.70 49.58 5.76
C VAL A 731 -0.99 48.40 5.07
N PRO A 732 -0.31 48.55 3.90
CA PRO A 732 0.44 47.45 3.29
C PRO A 732 1.59 46.88 4.13
N ARG A 733 1.94 47.52 5.26
CA ARG A 733 2.90 46.99 6.24
C ARG A 733 2.26 46.00 7.24
N PHE A 734 0.94 45.92 7.31
CA PHE A 734 0.20 45.19 8.34
C PHE A 734 -0.88 44.23 7.77
N ILE A 735 -1.47 44.54 6.62
CA ILE A 735 -2.57 43.77 6.02
C ILE A 735 -2.38 43.69 4.50
N SER A 736 -2.64 42.52 3.90
CA SER A 736 -2.73 42.40 2.43
C SER A 736 -4.02 43.06 1.93
N LEU A 737 -3.90 44.26 1.39
CA LEU A 737 -5.00 45.02 0.78
C LEU A 737 -5.37 44.57 -0.63
N GLN A 738 -4.74 43.53 -1.18
CA GLN A 738 -4.94 43.06 -2.55
C GLN A 738 -6.41 42.73 -2.90
N LYS A 739 -7.24 42.41 -1.88
CA LYS A 739 -8.68 42.21 -2.03
C LYS A 739 -9.46 43.49 -2.40
N TYR A 740 -8.90 44.67 -2.12
CA TYR A 740 -9.56 45.97 -2.20
C TYR A 740 -8.96 46.90 -3.28
N ASP A 741 -8.10 46.39 -4.17
CA ASP A 741 -7.41 47.19 -5.20
C ASP A 741 -8.41 47.92 -6.13
N ILE A 742 -9.60 47.35 -6.38
CA ILE A 742 -10.66 47.93 -7.23
C ILE A 742 -11.36 49.10 -6.52
N GLU A 743 -11.73 48.91 -5.25
CA GLU A 743 -12.42 49.90 -4.44
C GLU A 743 -11.53 51.12 -4.15
N ILE A 744 -10.24 50.88 -3.88
CA ILE A 744 -9.22 51.93 -3.72
C ILE A 744 -9.09 52.76 -5.00
N TYR A 745 -9.07 52.10 -6.17
CA TYR A 745 -8.94 52.76 -7.47
C TYR A 745 -10.15 53.68 -7.75
N LEU A 746 -11.39 53.18 -7.58
CA LEU A 746 -12.61 53.96 -7.81
C LEU A 746 -12.72 55.18 -6.88
N VAL A 747 -12.29 55.05 -5.62
CA VAL A 747 -12.25 56.18 -4.67
C VAL A 747 -11.26 57.26 -5.13
N LEU A 748 -10.10 56.87 -5.65
CA LEU A 748 -9.09 57.82 -6.13
C LEU A 748 -9.49 58.49 -7.46
N GLU A 749 -10.14 57.74 -8.35
CA GLU A 749 -10.76 58.27 -9.58
C GLU A 749 -11.79 59.36 -9.26
N TYR A 750 -12.71 59.06 -8.32
CA TYR A 750 -13.75 59.98 -7.86
C TYR A 750 -13.17 61.28 -7.28
N LEU A 751 -12.17 61.18 -6.41
CA LEU A 751 -11.56 62.34 -5.74
C LEU A 751 -10.84 63.27 -6.73
N LEU A 752 -10.11 62.71 -7.70
CA LEU A 752 -9.40 63.50 -8.72
C LEU A 752 -10.38 64.19 -9.69
N LEU A 753 -11.43 63.51 -10.13
CA LEU A 753 -12.48 64.13 -10.96
C LEU A 753 -13.23 65.24 -10.21
N SER A 754 -13.59 65.00 -8.94
CA SER A 754 -14.23 66.01 -8.08
C SER A 754 -13.34 67.25 -7.90
N PHE A 755 -12.04 67.07 -7.66
CA PHE A 755 -11.05 68.15 -7.60
C PHE A 755 -11.04 69.01 -8.87
N GLY A 756 -10.98 68.39 -10.05
CA GLY A 756 -10.94 69.11 -11.33
C GLY A 756 -12.20 69.95 -11.57
N ILE A 757 -13.38 69.39 -11.29
CA ILE A 757 -14.68 70.09 -11.43
C ILE A 757 -14.79 71.24 -10.42
N LEU A 758 -14.40 71.03 -9.16
CA LEU A 758 -14.47 72.06 -8.13
C LEU A 758 -13.52 73.23 -8.42
N MET A 759 -12.31 72.97 -8.92
CA MET A 759 -11.39 74.03 -9.34
C MET A 759 -11.90 74.79 -10.57
N ALA A 760 -12.56 74.14 -11.52
CA ALA A 760 -13.20 74.82 -12.65
C ALA A 760 -14.33 75.75 -12.17
N ILE A 761 -15.17 75.29 -11.23
CA ILE A 761 -16.25 76.10 -10.64
C ILE A 761 -15.68 77.29 -9.83
N ILE A 762 -14.65 77.07 -9.01
CA ILE A 762 -14.05 78.13 -8.19
C ILE A 762 -13.36 79.18 -9.08
N ASN A 763 -12.56 78.76 -10.07
CA ASN A 763 -11.91 79.71 -10.99
C ASN A 763 -12.93 80.45 -11.87
N SER A 764 -14.03 79.81 -12.27
CA SER A 764 -15.14 80.47 -12.96
C SER A 764 -15.84 81.51 -12.06
N ASN A 765 -16.10 81.19 -10.79
CA ASN A 765 -16.65 82.16 -9.83
C ASN A 765 -15.68 83.35 -9.60
N ILE A 766 -14.37 83.11 -9.53
CA ILE A 766 -13.34 84.17 -9.40
C ILE A 766 -13.32 85.05 -10.66
N ASP A 767 -13.30 84.46 -11.86
CA ASP A 767 -13.33 85.19 -13.14
C ASP A 767 -14.60 86.04 -13.30
N LEU A 768 -15.76 85.50 -12.92
CA LEU A 768 -17.02 86.24 -12.88
C LEU A 768 -16.97 87.42 -11.91
N ARG A 769 -16.44 87.25 -10.69
CA ARG A 769 -16.28 88.34 -9.72
C ARG A 769 -15.28 89.40 -10.20
N ILE A 770 -14.19 89.00 -10.85
CA ILE A 770 -13.23 89.93 -11.48
C ILE A 770 -13.94 90.76 -12.57
N SER A 771 -14.71 90.12 -13.44
CA SER A 771 -15.48 90.78 -14.50
C SER A 771 -16.55 91.72 -13.93
N GLN A 772 -17.23 91.35 -12.84
CA GLN A 772 -18.18 92.22 -12.13
C GLN A 772 -17.50 93.49 -11.56
N VAL A 773 -16.30 93.36 -10.97
CA VAL A 773 -15.56 94.52 -10.43
C VAL A 773 -14.96 95.40 -11.55
N GLU A 774 -14.67 94.84 -12.73
CA GLU A 774 -14.22 95.63 -13.90
C GLU A 774 -15.37 96.44 -14.56
N THR A 775 -16.62 95.97 -14.50
CA THR A 775 -17.70 96.45 -15.40
C THR A 775 -18.77 97.39 -14.82
N ASP A 776 -18.79 97.67 -13.50
CA ASP A 776 -19.66 98.68 -12.83
C ASP A 776 -21.09 98.80 -13.42
N PHE A 777 -21.89 97.73 -13.28
CA PHE A 777 -23.10 97.52 -14.09
C PHE A 777 -24.36 98.30 -13.64
N ASN A 778 -24.70 99.36 -14.37
CA ASN A 778 -26.07 99.86 -14.56
C ASN A 778 -26.45 99.60 -16.04
N GLN A 779 -27.42 98.79 -16.45
CA GLN A 779 -28.46 98.03 -15.73
C GLN A 779 -28.70 96.68 -16.46
N GLY A 780 -29.34 95.71 -15.78
CA GLY A 780 -30.41 94.95 -16.43
C GLY A 780 -30.05 93.77 -17.36
N MET A 781 -29.28 92.79 -16.87
CA MET A 781 -29.54 91.39 -17.28
C MET A 781 -29.40 90.45 -16.08
N GLN A 782 -30.55 90.06 -15.51
CA GLN A 782 -30.61 89.05 -14.45
C GLN A 782 -30.22 87.68 -15.00
N TRP A 783 -28.94 87.35 -14.95
CA TRP A 783 -28.56 85.95 -14.83
C TRP A 783 -28.91 85.52 -13.41
N LYS A 784 -29.97 84.71 -13.27
CA LYS A 784 -30.26 84.01 -12.02
C LYS A 784 -28.97 83.35 -11.56
N GLU A 785 -28.61 83.52 -10.29
CA GLU A 785 -27.67 82.62 -9.64
C GLU A 785 -28.24 81.20 -9.79
N GLY A 786 -27.70 80.43 -10.73
CA GLY A 786 -28.08 79.04 -10.91
C GLY A 786 -27.84 78.35 -9.58
N MET A 787 -28.92 77.86 -8.96
CA MET A 787 -28.99 77.40 -7.57
C MET A 787 -27.65 76.85 -7.10
N PRO A 788 -27.06 77.33 -5.97
CA PRO A 788 -25.77 76.81 -5.51
C PRO A 788 -25.81 75.28 -5.33
N VAL A 789 -26.99 74.75 -5.02
CA VAL A 789 -27.34 73.33 -5.05
C VAL A 789 -26.98 72.64 -6.37
N CYS A 790 -27.31 73.21 -7.54
CA CYS A 790 -27.01 72.59 -8.85
C CYS A 790 -25.51 72.53 -9.14
N LYS A 791 -24.74 73.59 -8.83
CA LYS A 791 -23.27 73.58 -8.99
C LYS A 791 -22.59 72.57 -8.04
N VAL A 792 -23.11 72.41 -6.83
CA VAL A 792 -22.65 71.38 -5.88
C VAL A 792 -23.05 69.98 -6.36
N LEU A 793 -24.28 69.81 -6.83
CA LEU A 793 -24.80 68.54 -7.31
C LEU A 793 -24.04 68.02 -8.53
N THR A 794 -23.63 68.88 -9.47
CA THR A 794 -22.77 68.46 -10.60
C THR A 794 -21.38 68.00 -10.14
N SER A 795 -20.79 68.62 -9.12
CA SER A 795 -19.48 68.21 -8.55
C SER A 795 -19.49 66.88 -7.81
N ILE A 796 -20.69 66.34 -7.51
CA ILE A 796 -20.90 65.04 -6.84
C ILE A 796 -21.40 63.99 -7.84
N LEU A 797 -22.43 64.30 -8.64
CA LEU A 797 -23.04 63.34 -9.56
C LEU A 797 -22.16 63.01 -10.77
N ALA A 798 -21.44 63.98 -11.35
CA ALA A 798 -20.64 63.71 -12.54
C ALA A 798 -19.49 62.71 -12.26
N PRO A 799 -18.70 62.86 -11.17
CA PRO A 799 -17.73 61.82 -10.79
C PRO A 799 -18.38 60.46 -10.49
N ILE A 800 -19.55 60.40 -9.84
CA ILE A 800 -20.26 59.12 -9.59
C ILE A 800 -20.58 58.41 -10.91
N ILE A 801 -21.11 59.15 -11.91
CA ILE A 801 -21.46 58.59 -13.23
C ILE A 801 -20.21 58.07 -13.94
N CYS A 802 -19.10 58.83 -13.95
CA CYS A 802 -17.82 58.39 -14.51
C CYS A 802 -17.31 57.11 -13.83
N CYS A 803 -17.28 57.06 -12.50
CA CYS A 803 -16.81 55.88 -11.78
C CYS A 803 -17.74 54.65 -11.94
N SER A 804 -19.07 54.85 -12.06
CA SER A 804 -20.00 53.76 -12.38
C SER A 804 -19.79 53.19 -13.78
N LEU A 805 -19.45 54.04 -14.77
CA LEU A 805 -19.09 53.59 -16.12
C LEU A 805 -17.72 52.89 -16.11
N SER A 806 -16.74 53.43 -15.40
CA SER A 806 -15.41 52.82 -15.17
C SER A 806 -15.54 51.42 -14.59
N TYR A 807 -16.33 51.23 -13.52
CA TYR A 807 -16.62 49.92 -12.94
C TYR A 807 -17.32 48.96 -13.92
N ALA A 808 -18.25 49.46 -14.73
CA ALA A 808 -19.01 48.63 -15.67
C ALA A 808 -18.19 48.15 -16.88
N PHE A 809 -17.16 48.88 -17.30
CA PHE A 809 -16.37 48.59 -18.52
C PHE A 809 -14.92 48.12 -18.26
N ASP A 810 -14.25 48.54 -17.18
CA ASP A 810 -12.81 48.30 -16.92
C ASP A 810 -12.53 47.37 -15.73
N GLY A 811 -13.49 46.55 -15.29
CA GLY A 811 -13.43 45.73 -14.06
C GLY A 811 -12.27 44.71 -13.90
N ILE A 812 -11.25 44.71 -14.78
CA ILE A 812 -10.07 43.84 -14.76
C ILE A 812 -8.74 44.63 -14.99
N LEU A 813 -8.76 45.97 -15.13
CA LEU A 813 -7.57 46.69 -15.62
C LEU A 813 -6.41 46.87 -14.60
N PHE A 814 -6.67 46.78 -13.30
CA PHE A 814 -5.64 46.99 -12.27
C PHE A 814 -5.56 45.86 -11.24
N TYR A 815 -4.37 45.26 -11.15
CA TYR A 815 -3.99 44.25 -10.18
C TYR A 815 -2.66 44.66 -9.54
N ARG A 816 -2.54 44.54 -8.21
CA ARG A 816 -1.34 44.85 -7.40
C ARG A 816 -1.02 46.33 -7.20
N ILE A 817 -2.02 47.22 -7.16
CA ILE A 817 -1.80 48.64 -6.77
C ILE A 817 -1.19 48.71 -5.37
N SER A 818 -1.71 47.93 -4.42
CA SER A 818 -1.23 47.93 -3.04
C SER A 818 0.13 47.22 -2.78
N THR A 819 0.80 46.68 -3.80
CA THR A 819 2.09 45.98 -3.59
C THR A 819 3.30 46.91 -3.71
N ARG A 820 4.46 46.48 -3.20
CA ARG A 820 5.73 47.23 -3.34
C ARG A 820 6.21 47.43 -4.80
N LYS A 821 5.55 46.84 -5.79
CA LYS A 821 5.85 46.98 -7.24
C LYS A 821 4.54 47.06 -8.04
N PRO A 822 3.86 48.23 -8.08
CA PRO A 822 2.69 48.40 -8.93
C PRO A 822 3.08 48.18 -10.40
N GLN A 823 2.37 47.29 -11.08
CA GLN A 823 2.52 47.04 -12.52
C GLN A 823 1.33 47.65 -13.25
N ILE A 824 1.58 48.73 -13.98
CA ILE A 824 0.60 49.35 -14.88
C ILE A 824 0.58 48.53 -16.17
N GLN A 825 -0.51 47.80 -16.42
CA GLN A 825 -0.77 47.17 -17.71
C GLN A 825 -1.09 48.24 -18.79
N PRO A 826 -0.98 47.94 -20.09
CA PRO A 826 -1.18 48.93 -21.15
C PRO A 826 -2.56 49.62 -21.05
N LEU A 827 -2.58 50.95 -21.24
CA LEU A 827 -3.79 51.77 -21.06
C LEU A 827 -4.95 51.25 -21.92
N GLY A 828 -6.02 50.82 -21.24
CA GLY A 828 -7.28 50.48 -21.90
C GLY A 828 -7.94 51.72 -22.53
N VAL A 829 -8.66 51.51 -23.63
CA VAL A 829 -9.40 52.59 -24.30
C VAL A 829 -10.49 53.18 -23.39
N SER A 830 -11.12 52.34 -22.55
CA SER A 830 -12.14 52.79 -21.60
C SER A 830 -11.56 53.70 -20.51
N PHE A 831 -10.43 53.35 -19.89
CA PHE A 831 -9.72 54.23 -18.93
C PHE A 831 -9.43 55.64 -19.49
N ILE A 832 -9.07 55.72 -20.78
CA ILE A 832 -8.82 56.99 -21.45
C ILE A 832 -10.11 57.82 -21.61
N THR A 833 -11.24 57.19 -21.92
CA THR A 833 -12.52 57.88 -22.14
C THR A 833 -13.29 58.19 -20.86
N THR A 834 -13.22 57.35 -19.82
CA THR A 834 -13.97 57.50 -18.55
C THR A 834 -13.27 58.44 -17.57
N PHE A 835 -11.94 58.39 -17.48
CA PHE A 835 -11.16 59.18 -16.52
C PHE A 835 -10.28 60.26 -17.16
N VAL A 836 -9.38 59.87 -18.08
CA VAL A 836 -8.31 60.79 -18.56
C VAL A 836 -8.89 62.00 -19.30
N ILE A 837 -9.80 61.78 -20.26
CA ILE A 837 -10.41 62.87 -21.04
C ILE A 837 -11.26 63.80 -20.15
N PRO A 838 -12.19 63.31 -19.28
CA PRO A 838 -12.94 64.16 -18.36
C PRO A 838 -12.06 64.94 -17.37
N PHE A 839 -11.03 64.31 -16.78
CA PHE A 839 -10.12 64.99 -15.85
C PHE A 839 -9.33 66.10 -16.54
N VAL A 840 -8.66 65.81 -17.66
CA VAL A 840 -7.83 66.77 -18.38
C VAL A 840 -8.67 67.94 -18.92
N SER A 841 -9.89 67.69 -19.41
CA SER A 841 -10.78 68.76 -19.88
C SER A 841 -11.26 69.68 -18.73
N CYS A 842 -11.60 69.13 -17.56
CA CYS A 842 -11.95 69.95 -16.39
C CYS A 842 -10.78 70.82 -15.92
N ILE A 843 -9.57 70.26 -15.84
CA ILE A 843 -8.35 71.02 -15.50
C ILE A 843 -8.04 72.09 -16.54
N PHE A 844 -8.18 71.79 -17.84
CA PHE A 844 -7.99 72.76 -18.92
C PHE A 844 -8.96 73.94 -18.79
N VAL A 845 -10.24 73.69 -18.54
CA VAL A 845 -11.25 74.74 -18.28
C VAL A 845 -10.90 75.55 -17.03
N ALA A 846 -10.46 74.91 -15.94
CA ALA A 846 -10.04 75.59 -14.72
C ALA A 846 -8.83 76.51 -14.95
N VAL A 847 -7.85 76.08 -15.74
CA VAL A 847 -6.67 76.87 -16.10
C VAL A 847 -7.04 78.02 -17.02
N LEU A 848 -7.94 77.82 -18.00
CA LEU A 848 -8.41 78.89 -18.88
C LEU A 848 -9.09 80.02 -18.11
N TYR A 849 -10.01 79.71 -17.18
CA TYR A 849 -10.66 80.74 -16.35
C TYR A 849 -9.66 81.49 -15.46
N ALA A 850 -8.69 80.80 -14.84
CA ALA A 850 -7.68 81.46 -14.02
C ALA A 850 -6.74 82.37 -14.86
N LEU A 851 -6.31 81.93 -16.04
CA LEU A 851 -5.49 82.75 -16.94
C LEU A 851 -6.26 83.94 -17.51
N HIS A 852 -7.55 83.77 -17.80
CA HIS A 852 -8.44 84.84 -18.24
C HIS A 852 -8.61 85.90 -17.12
N GLY A 853 -8.97 85.47 -15.92
CA GLY A 853 -9.10 86.33 -14.74
C GLY A 853 -7.80 87.04 -14.36
N LEU A 854 -6.63 86.37 -14.49
CA LEU A 854 -5.32 87.00 -14.31
C LEU A 854 -5.02 88.08 -15.36
N CYS A 855 -5.35 87.82 -16.63
CA CYS A 855 -5.17 88.79 -17.72
C CYS A 855 -6.08 90.01 -17.56
N ILE A 856 -7.34 89.80 -17.18
CA ILE A 856 -8.31 90.87 -16.91
C ILE A 856 -7.91 91.64 -15.64
N GLY A 857 -7.69 90.97 -14.51
CA GLY A 857 -7.34 91.62 -13.24
C GLY A 857 -6.08 92.49 -13.36
N LYS A 858 -5.02 91.99 -14.01
CA LYS A 858 -3.81 92.78 -14.30
C LYS A 858 -4.04 93.94 -15.28
N ARG A 859 -5.04 93.85 -16.17
CA ARG A 859 -5.43 94.93 -17.09
C ARG A 859 -6.27 95.99 -16.37
N GLY A 860 -7.22 95.58 -15.52
CA GLY A 860 -8.03 96.45 -14.68
C GLY A 860 -7.15 97.29 -13.75
N ILE A 861 -6.30 96.64 -12.94
CA ILE A 861 -5.35 97.32 -12.02
C ILE A 861 -4.45 98.35 -12.75
N LYS A 862 -4.17 98.15 -14.06
CA LYS A 862 -3.37 99.09 -14.86
C LYS A 862 -4.17 100.20 -15.55
N LYS A 863 -5.49 100.08 -15.71
CA LYS A 863 -6.31 101.01 -16.52
C LYS A 863 -7.02 102.11 -15.73
N THR A 864 -7.29 101.91 -14.44
CA THR A 864 -8.25 102.74 -13.67
C THR A 864 -7.64 103.35 -12.39
N PRO A 865 -6.90 104.47 -12.49
CA PRO A 865 -6.30 105.17 -11.34
C PRO A 865 -7.32 105.98 -10.49
N ARG A 866 -8.59 105.54 -10.44
CA ARG A 866 -9.71 106.20 -9.73
C ARG A 866 -10.69 105.20 -9.10
N TRP A 867 -10.24 104.01 -8.74
CA TRP A 867 -11.03 103.14 -7.88
C TRP A 867 -10.94 103.61 -6.41
N ALA A 868 -11.97 103.32 -5.62
CA ALA A 868 -11.87 103.44 -4.16
C ALA A 868 -10.88 102.40 -3.63
N ASP A 869 -10.16 102.73 -2.54
CA ASP A 869 -9.08 101.90 -1.99
C ASP A 869 -9.55 100.43 -1.75
N ASP A 870 -10.81 100.24 -1.32
CA ASP A 870 -11.43 98.92 -1.14
C ASP A 870 -11.61 98.12 -2.44
N LYS A 871 -12.04 98.78 -3.54
CA LYS A 871 -12.19 98.13 -4.86
C LYS A 871 -10.84 97.69 -5.42
N GLU A 872 -9.80 98.51 -5.25
CA GLU A 872 -8.45 98.15 -5.67
C GLU A 872 -7.88 96.98 -4.84
N SER A 873 -8.17 96.95 -3.53
CA SER A 873 -7.80 95.81 -2.67
C SER A 873 -8.50 94.52 -3.08
N ILE A 874 -9.83 94.55 -3.29
CA ILE A 874 -10.61 93.38 -3.74
C ILE A 874 -10.09 92.85 -5.08
N MET A 875 -9.80 93.73 -6.05
CA MET A 875 -9.27 93.31 -7.35
C MET A 875 -7.87 92.68 -7.23
N LYS A 876 -7.00 93.20 -6.36
CA LYS A 876 -5.67 92.61 -6.09
C LYS A 876 -5.79 91.23 -5.45
N ASP A 877 -6.67 91.06 -4.47
CA ASP A 877 -6.86 89.78 -3.78
C ASP A 877 -7.47 88.73 -4.72
N LEU A 878 -8.49 89.08 -5.52
CA LEU A 878 -9.06 88.19 -6.54
C LEU A 878 -8.02 87.79 -7.62
N THR A 879 -7.23 88.76 -8.11
CA THR A 879 -6.15 88.49 -9.08
C THR A 879 -5.07 87.58 -8.47
N SER A 880 -4.79 87.75 -7.17
CA SER A 880 -3.83 86.92 -6.44
C SER A 880 -4.36 85.51 -6.19
N ALA A 881 -5.65 85.37 -5.85
CA ALA A 881 -6.34 84.09 -5.72
C ALA A 881 -6.31 83.29 -7.03
N ALA A 882 -6.58 83.93 -8.19
CA ALA A 882 -6.45 83.29 -9.51
C ALA A 882 -5.00 82.88 -9.85
N GLY A 883 -4.00 83.59 -9.32
CA GLY A 883 -2.58 83.21 -9.44
C GLY A 883 -2.22 82.00 -8.59
N VAL A 884 -2.69 81.97 -7.33
CA VAL A 884 -2.45 80.87 -6.40
C VAL A 884 -3.23 79.62 -6.79
N SER A 885 -4.42 79.75 -7.40
CA SER A 885 -5.19 78.59 -7.86
C SER A 885 -4.48 77.79 -8.96
N LEU A 886 -3.74 78.46 -9.86
CA LEU A 886 -2.86 77.79 -10.83
C LEU A 886 -1.70 77.04 -10.15
N LEU A 887 -1.12 77.62 -9.09
CA LEU A 887 -0.07 76.97 -8.31
C LEU A 887 -0.60 75.72 -7.58
N VAL A 888 -1.80 75.80 -7.00
CA VAL A 888 -2.49 74.67 -6.36
C VAL A 888 -2.76 73.54 -7.37
N ILE A 889 -3.23 73.88 -8.59
CA ILE A 889 -3.43 72.90 -9.68
C ILE A 889 -2.12 72.21 -10.05
N LEU A 890 -1.03 72.96 -10.24
CA LEU A 890 0.27 72.41 -10.62
C LEU A 890 0.85 71.46 -9.55
N ILE A 891 0.77 71.84 -8.27
CA ILE A 891 1.30 71.02 -7.17
C ILE A 891 0.46 69.75 -7.00
N LEU A 892 -0.87 69.81 -7.04
CA LEU A 892 -1.74 68.63 -6.87
C LEU A 892 -1.59 67.60 -8.00
N ILE A 893 -1.46 68.04 -9.25
CA ILE A 893 -1.19 67.13 -10.37
C ILE A 893 0.19 66.49 -10.22
N THR A 894 1.18 67.24 -9.73
CA THR A 894 2.53 66.70 -9.46
C THR A 894 2.50 65.66 -8.33
N ASP A 895 1.77 65.91 -7.24
CA ASP A 895 1.62 64.97 -6.12
C ASP A 895 0.96 63.65 -6.58
N ALA A 896 -0.15 63.75 -7.35
CA ALA A 896 -0.85 62.60 -7.91
C ALA A 896 0.04 61.77 -8.85
N LEU A 897 0.79 62.40 -9.76
CA LEU A 897 1.68 61.70 -10.70
C LEU A 897 2.87 61.03 -9.98
N LEU A 898 3.45 61.69 -8.97
CA LEU A 898 4.57 61.13 -8.21
C LEU A 898 4.16 59.93 -7.36
N PHE A 899 2.92 59.88 -6.89
CA PHE A 899 2.38 58.75 -6.13
C PHE A 899 2.41 57.44 -6.93
N PHE A 900 2.07 57.48 -8.22
CA PHE A 900 2.07 56.31 -9.12
C PHE A 900 3.43 55.97 -9.76
N ALA A 901 4.44 56.85 -9.65
CA ALA A 901 5.76 56.63 -10.25
C ALA A 901 6.58 55.54 -9.51
N LYS A 902 7.51 54.87 -10.22
CA LYS A 902 8.31 53.75 -9.67
C LYS A 902 9.09 54.11 -8.39
N THR A 903 9.13 53.17 -7.45
CA THR A 903 9.70 53.32 -6.10
C THR A 903 11.22 53.49 -6.09
N THR A 904 11.69 54.73 -5.88
CA THR A 904 13.10 55.05 -5.59
C THR A 904 13.19 56.03 -4.41
N ASN A 905 14.24 55.92 -3.58
CA ASN A 905 14.41 56.76 -2.38
C ASN A 905 14.28 58.29 -2.62
N PRO A 906 14.85 58.92 -3.67
CA PRO A 906 14.69 60.37 -3.87
C PRO A 906 13.23 60.80 -4.11
N ARG A 907 12.38 59.93 -4.69
CA ARG A 907 10.96 60.22 -4.93
C ARG A 907 10.21 60.52 -3.62
N ASN A 908 10.50 59.79 -2.55
CA ASN A 908 9.81 59.99 -1.26
C ASN A 908 10.10 61.37 -0.65
N PHE A 909 11.32 61.90 -0.83
CA PHE A 909 11.66 63.28 -0.43
C PHE A 909 10.93 64.33 -1.28
N VAL A 910 10.75 64.08 -2.59
CA VAL A 910 9.98 64.98 -3.46
C VAL A 910 8.49 64.97 -3.08
N ILE A 911 7.90 63.80 -2.80
CA ILE A 911 6.51 63.68 -2.31
C ILE A 911 6.31 64.44 -0.99
N ALA A 912 7.27 64.34 -0.07
CA ALA A 912 7.22 65.10 1.18
C ALA A 912 7.25 66.62 0.95
N ALA A 913 8.04 67.08 -0.03
CA ALA A 913 8.11 68.49 -0.41
C ALA A 913 6.84 68.99 -1.14
N THR A 914 6.24 68.19 -2.03
CA THR A 914 4.99 68.56 -2.72
C THR A 914 3.82 68.70 -1.75
N GLN A 915 3.71 67.79 -0.78
CA GLN A 915 2.64 67.83 0.24
C GLN A 915 2.74 69.08 1.15
N LEU A 916 3.95 69.40 1.62
CA LEU A 916 4.15 70.62 2.40
C LEU A 916 3.91 71.88 1.56
N GLY A 917 4.42 71.92 0.32
CA GLY A 917 4.17 73.02 -0.62
C GLY A 917 2.69 73.23 -0.92
N LEU A 918 1.93 72.15 -1.06
CA LEU A 918 0.48 72.18 -1.23
C LEU A 918 -0.22 72.78 0.00
N SER A 919 0.14 72.33 1.20
CA SER A 919 -0.46 72.84 2.44
C SER A 919 -0.27 74.36 2.60
N GLY A 920 0.91 74.89 2.22
CA GLY A 920 1.18 76.32 2.19
C GLY A 920 0.40 77.07 1.10
N ALA A 921 0.30 76.50 -0.11
CA ALA A 921 -0.48 77.09 -1.21
C ALA A 921 -1.98 77.16 -0.87
N LEU A 922 -2.54 76.13 -0.24
CA LEU A 922 -3.93 76.09 0.22
C LEU A 922 -4.22 77.11 1.33
N PHE A 923 -3.28 77.28 2.27
CA PHE A 923 -3.39 78.31 3.31
C PHE A 923 -3.46 79.70 2.69
N ILE A 924 -2.52 80.04 1.80
CA ILE A 924 -2.48 81.33 1.11
C ILE A 924 -3.75 81.55 0.26
N PHE A 925 -4.20 80.52 -0.47
CA PHE A 925 -5.42 80.57 -1.28
C PHE A 925 -6.66 80.87 -0.43
N THR A 926 -6.81 80.16 0.69
CA THR A 926 -7.92 80.36 1.62
C THR A 926 -7.89 81.76 2.25
N CYS A 927 -6.70 82.28 2.59
CA CYS A 927 -6.57 83.65 3.09
C CYS A 927 -7.07 84.71 2.10
N TYR A 928 -6.70 84.64 0.82
CA TYR A 928 -7.20 85.57 -0.20
C TYR A 928 -8.71 85.42 -0.44
N MET A 929 -9.25 84.21 -0.41
CA MET A 929 -10.70 84.01 -0.55
C MET A 929 -11.46 84.58 0.66
N CYS A 930 -10.92 84.45 1.88
CA CYS A 930 -11.51 85.05 3.08
C CYS A 930 -11.39 86.58 3.11
N SER A 931 -10.26 87.18 2.67
CA SER A 931 -10.10 88.64 2.66
C SER A 931 -11.11 89.32 1.74
N VAL A 932 -11.32 88.78 0.53
CA VAL A 932 -12.36 89.24 -0.42
C VAL A 932 -13.76 89.24 0.22
N HIS A 933 -14.09 88.23 1.02
CA HIS A 933 -15.38 88.13 1.71
C HIS A 933 -15.52 89.09 2.91
N ILE A 934 -14.43 89.35 3.63
CA ILE A 934 -14.44 90.33 4.73
C ILE A 934 -14.65 91.74 4.17
N VAL A 935 -13.86 92.17 3.17
CA VAL A 935 -13.91 93.54 2.63
C VAL A 935 -15.23 93.84 1.90
N SER A 936 -15.81 92.84 1.22
CA SER A 936 -17.13 92.98 0.59
C SER A 936 -18.29 93.06 1.58
N SER A 937 -18.13 92.54 2.81
CA SER A 937 -19.15 92.72 3.87
C SER A 937 -19.16 94.14 4.43
N SER A 938 -17.98 94.75 4.64
CA SER A 938 -17.84 96.11 5.17
C SER A 938 -18.33 97.22 4.23
N SER A 939 -18.26 97.01 2.92
CA SER A 939 -18.78 97.99 1.93
C SER A 939 -20.31 98.06 1.85
N SER A 940 -21.03 97.15 2.52
CA SER A 940 -22.51 97.10 2.51
C SER A 940 -23.18 97.92 3.62
N THR A 941 -22.41 98.47 4.57
CA THR A 941 -22.94 99.08 5.81
C THR A 941 -22.78 100.61 5.89
N SER A 942 -22.34 101.29 4.81
CA SER A 942 -22.08 102.73 4.79
C SER A 942 -23.11 103.58 4.04
N THR A 943 -24.40 103.44 4.40
CA THR A 943 -25.44 104.45 4.05
C THR A 943 -26.23 104.87 5.28
N GLY A 944 -25.91 106.03 5.87
CA GLY A 944 -26.77 106.71 6.84
C GLY A 944 -26.14 107.14 8.17
N SER A 945 -25.38 108.24 8.18
CA SER A 945 -25.63 109.41 9.06
C SER A 945 -24.54 110.47 8.89
N GLU A 946 -24.97 111.72 8.71
CA GLU A 946 -24.09 112.89 8.66
C GLU A 946 -23.78 113.38 10.07
N PHE A 947 -22.54 113.80 10.38
CA PHE A 947 -22.26 115.21 10.72
C PHE A 947 -20.77 115.57 10.81
N ALA A 948 -20.45 116.76 10.29
CA ALA A 948 -19.33 117.67 10.64
C ALA A 948 -17.89 117.12 10.91
N GLY A 949 -17.07 117.12 9.86
CA GLY A 949 -15.99 118.12 9.73
C GLY A 949 -14.74 118.03 10.62
N SER A 950 -13.63 117.57 10.04
CA SER A 950 -12.59 118.51 9.57
C SER A 950 -11.53 117.81 8.72
N THR A 951 -11.13 118.47 7.64
CA THR A 951 -10.08 118.02 6.72
C THR A 951 -8.69 118.16 7.33
N LEU A 952 -7.88 117.10 7.31
CA LEU A 952 -6.43 117.23 7.17
C LEU A 952 -5.84 116.01 6.46
N THR A 953 -4.81 116.28 5.65
CA THR A 953 -4.40 115.47 4.50
C THR A 953 -3.43 114.35 4.83
N LYS A 954 -3.43 113.33 3.96
CA LYS A 954 -2.32 112.36 3.80
C LYS A 954 -0.98 113.08 3.82
N ASP A 955 -0.08 112.69 4.73
CA ASP A 955 1.31 112.41 4.33
C ASP A 955 2.07 111.48 5.30
N ARG A 956 3.08 110.80 4.75
CA ARG A 956 4.17 110.04 5.40
C ARG A 956 3.85 108.75 6.19
N ARG A 957 3.97 107.65 5.44
CA ARG A 957 4.88 106.55 5.83
C ARG A 957 6.22 107.09 6.36
N ALA A 958 6.66 106.61 7.52
CA ALA A 958 7.97 105.97 7.79
C ALA A 958 8.33 106.08 9.28
N GLN A 959 8.84 104.98 9.84
CA GLN A 959 9.82 104.89 10.95
C GLN A 959 9.78 105.99 12.04
N ASP A 960 9.45 105.61 13.28
CA ASP A 960 10.49 105.08 14.18
C ASP A 960 9.93 104.52 15.51
N LEU A 961 10.77 103.79 16.25
CA LEU A 961 10.52 103.44 17.64
C LEU A 961 10.61 104.69 18.51
N SER A 962 9.69 104.86 19.47
CA SER A 962 10.05 105.02 20.89
C SER A 962 8.79 105.20 21.77
N ARG A 963 9.02 105.30 23.07
CA ARG A 963 8.06 105.04 24.15
C ARG A 963 7.89 106.31 24.99
N ASP A 964 6.73 106.41 25.65
CA ASP A 964 6.47 107.15 26.89
C ASP A 964 6.33 108.70 26.88
N ARG A 965 5.17 109.12 27.44
CA ARG A 965 4.92 110.28 28.34
C ARG A 965 4.95 111.72 27.79
N LEU A 966 3.84 112.42 28.00
CA LEU A 966 3.57 113.36 29.13
C LEU A 966 2.11 113.87 28.93
N LEU A 967 1.13 113.67 29.82
CA LEU A 967 0.94 114.22 31.18
C LEU A 967 1.11 115.74 31.30
N GLU A 968 -0.01 116.46 31.35
CA GLU A 968 -0.39 117.48 32.35
C GLU A 968 -1.81 118.01 32.02
N SER A 969 -2.68 118.44 32.94
CA SER A 969 -2.54 118.62 34.40
C SER A 969 -3.91 118.75 35.11
N THR A 970 -3.91 118.66 36.46
CA THR A 970 -4.84 119.31 37.43
C THR A 970 -6.34 118.90 37.50
N ASP A 971 -6.97 118.72 38.68
CA ASP A 971 -6.45 118.59 40.06
C ASP A 971 -7.52 118.08 41.07
N LYS A 972 -7.06 117.71 42.29
CA LYS A 972 -7.78 117.53 43.59
C LYS A 972 -8.73 116.32 43.77
N SER A 973 -8.87 115.71 44.96
CA SER A 973 -8.02 115.64 46.18
C SER A 973 -8.67 114.73 47.23
N ALA A 974 -7.95 113.75 47.81
CA ALA A 974 -8.13 113.28 49.20
C ALA A 974 -7.04 112.25 49.56
N SER A 975 -6.46 112.36 50.75
CA SER A 975 -5.36 111.52 51.26
C SER A 975 -5.75 110.80 52.56
N ILE A 976 -5.03 109.73 52.90
CA ILE A 976 -4.39 109.46 54.21
C ILE A 976 -3.63 108.11 54.12
N SER A 977 -2.49 108.00 54.80
CA SER A 977 -1.60 106.83 54.92
C SER A 977 -1.27 106.63 56.42
N PRO A 978 -0.31 105.80 56.88
CA PRO A 978 0.48 104.72 56.25
C PRO A 978 0.50 103.42 57.11
N GLY A 979 1.34 102.42 56.79
CA GLY A 979 1.86 101.51 57.84
C GLY A 979 2.26 100.06 57.48
N ASN A 980 3.57 99.86 57.24
CA ASN A 980 4.42 98.75 57.71
C ASN A 980 4.18 97.26 57.30
N ALA A 981 5.26 96.51 57.45
CA ALA A 981 5.43 95.11 57.06
C ALA A 981 5.60 94.17 58.27
N THR A 982 5.60 92.85 57.97
CA THR A 982 5.98 91.69 58.82
C THR A 982 5.03 91.32 59.98
N LEU A 983 4.57 90.05 60.01
CA LEU A 983 5.13 89.02 60.90
C LEU A 983 4.69 87.59 60.49
N HIS A 984 5.42 86.59 61.00
CA HIS A 984 5.28 85.14 60.81
C HIS A 984 3.98 84.48 61.32
N GLY A 985 3.68 83.29 60.77
CA GLY A 985 3.44 82.11 61.61
C GLY A 985 2.51 81.02 61.05
N PHE A 986 3.04 79.86 60.65
CA PHE A 986 2.78 78.57 61.32
C PHE A 986 3.67 77.38 60.85
N ARG A 987 3.84 76.39 61.75
CA ARG A 987 4.67 75.16 61.70
C ARG A 987 3.80 73.96 62.17
N THR A 988 4.07 72.67 61.92
CA THR A 988 5.20 71.92 61.30
C THR A 988 4.63 70.61 60.70
N ALA A 989 5.24 70.02 59.67
CA ALA A 989 6.03 68.77 59.76
C ALA A 989 5.64 67.74 60.86
N VAL A 990 5.42 66.46 60.45
CA VAL A 990 6.04 65.23 61.00
C VAL A 990 5.59 64.02 60.15
N SER A 991 6.43 62.97 60.11
CA SER A 991 6.30 61.69 59.37
C SER A 991 5.31 60.69 59.96
N ASN A 992 4.78 59.74 59.15
CA ASN A 992 5.11 58.30 59.32
C ASN A 992 4.53 57.33 58.26
N ASN A 993 5.13 56.13 58.24
CA ASN A 993 4.70 54.92 57.51
C ASN A 993 3.36 54.34 58.04
N GLY A 994 2.69 53.46 57.28
CA GLY A 994 1.81 52.45 57.89
C GLY A 994 0.72 51.80 57.01
N TYR A 995 1.02 50.62 56.49
CA TYR A 995 0.12 49.49 56.14
C TYR A 995 -1.42 49.57 56.38
N SER A 996 -2.14 49.22 55.31
CA SER A 996 -3.21 48.19 55.23
C SER A 996 -4.67 48.40 55.72
N THR A 997 -5.55 47.70 54.98
CA THR A 997 -6.85 47.09 55.33
C THR A 997 -8.16 47.90 55.42
N GLN A 998 -9.04 47.54 54.47
CA GLN A 998 -10.46 47.12 54.63
C GLN A 998 -11.60 48.13 54.90
N ASN A 999 -12.58 48.03 53.98
CA ASN A 999 -14.02 47.85 54.20
C ASN A 999 -14.88 49.00 54.77
N SER A 1000 -15.55 49.69 53.82
CA SER A 1000 -17.03 49.76 53.66
C SER A 1000 -17.93 50.33 54.77
N VAL A 1001 -18.98 51.08 54.38
CA VAL A 1001 -20.41 50.65 54.41
C VAL A 1001 -21.40 51.81 54.11
N ASN A 1002 -22.42 51.52 53.28
CA ASN A 1002 -23.75 52.19 53.12
C ASN A 1002 -23.89 53.64 52.58
N SER A 1003 -24.99 54.00 51.90
CA SER A 1003 -26.09 53.20 51.28
C SER A 1003 -26.97 54.04 50.35
N ASN A 1004 -27.56 53.42 49.31
CA ASN A 1004 -29.03 53.43 49.06
C ASN A 1004 -29.41 52.66 47.77
N TYR A 1005 -30.29 51.66 47.96
CA TYR A 1005 -31.41 51.14 47.12
C TYR A 1005 -31.63 51.72 45.70
N SER A 1006 -32.01 50.92 44.67
CA SER A 1006 -33.16 49.96 44.68
C SER A 1006 -33.10 48.75 43.69
N SER A 1007 -34.03 47.80 43.91
CA SER A 1007 -34.42 46.52 43.24
C SER A 1007 -34.23 46.33 41.70
N PHE A 1008 -33.97 45.17 41.05
CA PHE A 1008 -34.23 43.69 41.16
C PHE A 1008 -35.52 43.07 40.49
N LYS A 1009 -35.37 42.53 39.24
CA LYS A 1009 -35.93 41.25 38.62
C LYS A 1009 -37.48 40.96 38.61
N PRO A 1010 -38.05 39.86 38.00
CA PRO A 1010 -37.59 38.80 37.05
C PRO A 1010 -38.59 38.35 35.89
N HIS A 1011 -38.23 37.29 35.12
CA HIS A 1011 -39.02 36.15 34.54
C HIS A 1011 -40.21 36.25 33.50
N ILE A 1012 -40.04 35.52 32.36
CA ILE A 1012 -40.86 34.44 31.70
C ILE A 1012 -42.28 34.68 31.04
N GLU A 1013 -42.55 33.89 29.96
CA GLU A 1013 -43.83 33.50 29.27
C GLU A 1013 -44.58 34.56 28.38
N SER A 1014 -45.26 34.32 27.22
CA SER A 1014 -45.48 33.17 26.30
C SER A 1014 -46.63 33.44 25.25
N ILE A 1015 -46.48 32.95 23.99
CA ILE A 1015 -47.47 32.47 22.95
C ILE A 1015 -48.41 33.44 22.12
N TYR A 1016 -48.71 32.96 20.88
CA TYR A 1016 -49.79 33.21 19.88
C TYR A 1016 -49.59 34.28 18.75
N VAL A 1017 -49.88 34.08 17.43
CA VAL A 1017 -50.00 32.90 16.50
C VAL A 1017 -50.33 33.35 15.04
N ASP A 1018 -50.42 32.41 14.07
CA ASP A 1018 -51.00 32.47 12.68
C ASP A 1018 -50.20 33.13 11.51
N ASP A 1019 -50.19 32.63 10.25
CA ASP A 1019 -50.51 31.30 9.68
C ASP A 1019 -49.97 31.11 8.21
N HIS A 1020 -50.14 29.90 7.62
CA HIS A 1020 -50.03 29.44 6.21
C HIS A 1020 -48.68 28.98 5.57
N GLU A 1021 -48.54 27.65 5.45
CA GLU A 1021 -48.41 26.81 4.21
C GLU A 1021 -47.33 27.10 3.11
N HIS A 1022 -46.71 26.12 2.41
CA HIS A 1022 -47.13 24.76 2.05
C HIS A 1022 -45.96 23.80 1.62
N SER A 1023 -46.12 22.49 1.88
CA SER A 1023 -45.65 21.28 1.12
C SER A 1023 -44.18 21.01 0.68
N GLY A 1024 -43.66 19.83 1.07
CA GLY A 1024 -43.23 18.79 0.10
C GLY A 1024 -41.73 18.38 0.00
N PRO A 1025 -41.32 17.15 0.38
CA PRO A 1025 -39.94 16.65 0.27
C PRO A 1025 -39.71 15.64 -0.88
N LEU A 1026 -38.45 15.33 -1.20
CA LEU A 1026 -38.09 14.11 -1.95
C LEU A 1026 -36.71 13.56 -1.57
N VAL A 1027 -36.63 12.23 -1.56
CA VAL A 1027 -35.50 11.39 -1.15
C VAL A 1027 -34.97 10.66 -2.39
N SER A 1028 -33.65 10.44 -2.49
CA SER A 1028 -33.15 9.18 -3.06
C SER A 1028 -31.77 8.81 -2.53
N ILE A 1029 -31.65 7.57 -2.07
CA ILE A 1029 -30.38 6.86 -1.85
C ILE A 1029 -30.17 5.96 -3.07
N VAL A 1030 -29.03 6.09 -3.74
CA VAL A 1030 -28.24 5.00 -4.38
C VAL A 1030 -26.77 5.40 -4.24
#